data_AF-A0A1Y3GAQ1-F1
#
_entry.id   AF-A0A1Y3GAQ1-F1
#
_cell.length_a   1.000
_cell.length_b   1.000
_cell.length_c   1.000
_cell.angle_alpha   90.00
_cell.angle_beta   90.00
_cell.angle_gamma   90.00
#
_symmetry.space_group_name_H-M   'P 1'
#
loop_
_entity.id
_entity.type
_entity.pdbx_description
1 polymer ?
#
loop_
_entity_poly.entity_id
_entity_poly.type
_entity_poly.pdbx_seq_one_letter_code
_entity_poly.pdbx_strand_id
1 'polypeptide(L)'
;MADADQYTPIPLRQLAPLVAALIVKESLSGLDVSGANVGDMSIVDYTKAVNEATSQALDAADRAYQTSESSSQSADAAANAADSAVATISGAAATLAQNTALASLVANNPAQFTNRGGWDAAKNSPALASGVGAEGDLYIVTVAGAATLDGVADWSLLDGAWYHNGAWQRLANAGYPTIAQVFQGLQGVIADGVTLNSQTGHALTLRDVVGYVLTAIDGAGNISTAGKQLLLGSTLLDCNAKGNFLFRQRDNMGNVAWGVREDGSPAFPQGAARADLGPISVTTNSGGAGVLIKDKNGFIVLDTSGTYGTSAVDFSAEEIAERDRMQLARSAAVMAGPGDLLRARPVWGISVSLATGQSEMMGYVSLPALSITQPHDNITFGQDPRGQVFGDSKDAWTPRGGDPSPMPLVAVNVSQTDFSTLKFPSALVYKPSTVDVTVPAVTSGNPKITLSTNDTSIDFTTGFSVGQVIQCAGFTGAAAKNNETGGLWYSNYVTLTSVAAQTITGTCDGVWWGWTPVAVTGATGVSIAPLRITRDFGEQQSIAALNFFRGLQLDQRQMVSDSTRRLALLSTCVSGMPLYNLSKGEDNNVYLRNLQSATIAKQQADKLGVSSGIFLIEFCQGGSETTTNYDTYGALLSAYFSDIKDDLMPIFGQDVDPFIEIVPISGMNMPSIGYNDIARAQVDYVKKTPGAYIATVGYPAIDYGFHYSSNGERYVAAMRAKVRHRIINQGMAWRPLIMEKATLRGKTILLDCHVPYSPMQVLPCWRGQSTVTFDDLGFGVYDGATGATLPIASAEIVGETQIEITLGSAPSAPVWVTYGDSSHQGSGNVFDSDPAVSRDVYQWWEGNGAPYSENISDLLNKPYSLQNPMINYALKSVEG
;
A
#
# COMPACT_ATOMS: atom_id res chain seq x y z
N MET A 1 54.55 -15.32 51.58
CA MET A 1 54.00 -16.05 52.74
C MET A 1 52.96 -15.16 53.40
N ALA A 2 51.67 -15.47 53.23
CA ALA A 2 50.54 -15.22 54.15
C ALA A 2 49.23 -15.51 53.38
N ASP A 3 48.53 -16.56 53.81
CA ASP A 3 47.17 -17.04 53.46
C ASP A 3 46.60 -16.81 52.05
N ALA A 4 46.50 -17.90 51.29
CA ALA A 4 45.90 -17.95 49.95
C ALA A 4 44.37 -18.21 49.94
N ASP A 5 43.71 -18.32 51.10
CA ASP A 5 42.32 -18.78 51.20
C ASP A 5 41.27 -17.65 51.33
N GLN A 6 41.61 -16.40 50.98
CA GLN A 6 40.67 -15.26 51.00
C GLN A 6 40.61 -14.43 49.71
N TYR A 7 41.02 -14.97 48.56
CA TYR A 7 40.79 -14.26 47.29
C TYR A 7 39.37 -14.52 46.76
N THR A 8 38.48 -13.54 46.94
CA THR A 8 37.26 -13.45 46.13
C THR A 8 37.68 -12.95 44.74
N PRO A 9 37.42 -13.67 43.63
CA PRO A 9 37.77 -13.19 42.31
C PRO A 9 37.04 -11.87 42.03
N ILE A 10 37.78 -10.77 41.92
CA ILE A 10 37.21 -9.51 41.46
C ILE A 10 36.95 -9.66 39.95
N PRO A 11 35.71 -9.46 39.46
CA PRO A 11 35.40 -9.57 38.04
C PRO A 11 36.29 -8.62 37.22
N LEU A 12 36.79 -9.10 36.08
CA LEU A 12 37.67 -8.36 35.15
C LEU A 12 37.16 -6.94 34.83
N ARG A 13 35.82 -6.75 34.88
CA ARG A 13 35.10 -5.48 34.77
C ARG A 13 35.58 -4.37 35.70
N GLN A 14 36.05 -4.68 36.91
CA GLN A 14 36.54 -3.67 37.87
C GLN A 14 38.04 -3.36 37.69
N LEU A 15 38.80 -4.26 37.05
CA LEU A 15 40.24 -4.11 36.81
C LEU A 15 40.54 -3.34 35.51
N ALA A 16 39.71 -3.49 34.47
CA ALA A 16 39.94 -2.89 33.16
C ALA A 16 40.04 -1.35 33.16
N PRO A 17 39.19 -0.57 33.89
CA PRO A 17 39.30 0.88 33.91
C PRO A 17 40.56 1.36 34.66
N LEU A 18 41.01 0.61 35.68
CA LEU A 18 42.17 0.95 36.49
C LEU A 18 43.49 0.70 35.74
N VAL A 19 43.55 -0.34 34.90
CA VAL A 19 44.73 -0.64 34.07
C VAL A 19 44.83 0.28 32.86
N ALA A 20 43.71 0.62 32.22
CA ALA A 20 43.69 1.57 31.10
C ALA A 20 44.05 3.01 31.55
N ALA A 21 43.64 3.42 32.75
CA ALA A 21 43.99 4.72 33.31
C ALA A 21 45.48 4.82 33.70
N LEU A 22 46.12 3.72 34.11
CA LEU A 22 47.52 3.70 34.51
C LEU A 22 48.51 3.82 33.33
N ILE A 23 48.11 3.39 32.12
CA ILE A 23 49.03 3.33 30.97
C ILE A 23 49.10 4.67 30.20
N VAL A 24 48.08 5.51 30.25
CA VAL A 24 48.01 6.70 29.36
C VAL A 24 48.10 8.04 30.08
N LYS A 25 47.74 8.15 31.38
CA LYS A 25 47.59 9.48 32.00
C LYS A 25 48.82 10.00 32.76
N GLU A 26 49.63 9.14 33.39
CA GLU A 26 50.74 9.62 34.24
C GLU A 26 52.08 9.83 33.51
N SER A 27 52.27 9.30 32.30
CA SER A 27 53.55 9.44 31.56
C SER A 27 53.55 10.47 30.42
N LEU A 28 52.39 11.01 30.03
CA LEU A 28 52.25 11.87 28.84
C LEU A 28 51.70 13.27 29.13
N SER A 29 51.37 13.62 30.38
CA SER A 29 50.90 14.98 30.68
C SER A 29 52.05 15.99 30.54
N GLY A 30 51.98 16.84 29.52
CA GLY A 30 52.93 17.93 29.28
C GLY A 30 53.89 17.73 28.08
N LEU A 31 53.80 16.62 27.35
CA LEU A 31 54.51 16.40 26.08
C LEU A 31 53.56 16.60 24.89
N ASP A 32 53.91 17.50 23.98
CA ASP A 32 53.21 17.64 22.69
C ASP A 32 53.60 16.48 21.78
N VAL A 33 52.72 15.49 21.71
CA VAL A 33 52.87 14.29 20.87
C VAL A 33 52.03 14.38 19.59
N SER A 34 51.48 15.55 19.25
CA SER A 34 50.59 15.72 18.08
C SER A 34 51.26 15.43 16.73
N GLY A 35 52.61 15.41 16.68
CA GLY A 35 53.39 15.02 15.51
C GLY A 35 53.96 13.59 15.54
N ALA A 36 53.68 12.80 16.58
CA ALA A 36 54.21 11.44 16.71
C ALA A 36 53.31 10.43 16.00
N ASN A 37 53.94 9.58 15.18
CA ASN A 37 53.25 8.50 14.46
C ASN A 37 53.65 7.14 15.03
N VAL A 38 52.70 6.20 15.06
CA VAL A 38 52.94 4.78 15.28
C VAL A 38 52.84 4.10 13.92
N GLY A 39 53.98 3.87 13.28
CA GLY A 39 54.03 3.52 11.86
C GLY A 39 53.58 4.70 10.99
N ASP A 40 52.61 4.45 10.10
CA ASP A 40 52.06 5.47 9.19
C ASP A 40 50.81 6.18 9.75
N MET A 41 50.36 5.83 10.96
CA MET A 41 49.19 6.42 11.61
C MET A 41 49.59 7.39 12.72
N SER A 42 48.85 8.49 12.86
CA SER A 42 49.05 9.40 13.98
C SER A 42 48.74 8.70 15.31
N ILE A 43 49.48 9.04 16.37
CA ILE A 43 49.23 8.52 17.73
C ILE A 43 47.78 8.79 18.19
N VAL A 44 47.14 9.85 17.68
CA VAL A 44 45.75 10.22 17.97
C VAL A 44 44.77 9.23 17.32
N ASP A 45 44.96 8.91 16.05
CA ASP A 45 44.11 7.96 15.33
C ASP A 45 44.30 6.52 15.83
N TYR A 46 45.53 6.16 16.18
CA TYR A 46 45.82 4.88 16.82
C TYR A 46 45.10 4.74 18.16
N THR A 47 45.12 5.79 19.00
CA THR A 47 44.41 5.80 20.28
C THR A 47 42.89 5.70 20.10
N LYS A 48 42.34 6.37 19.08
CA LYS A 48 40.92 6.28 18.74
C LYS A 48 40.53 4.85 18.32
N ALA A 49 41.32 4.22 17.44
CA ALA A 49 41.08 2.85 16.99
C ALA A 49 41.15 1.83 18.15
N VAL A 50 42.10 2.00 19.08
CA VAL A 50 42.19 1.15 20.27
C VAL A 50 40.98 1.33 21.20
N ASN A 51 40.51 2.56 21.39
CA ASN A 51 39.30 2.82 22.19
C ASN A 51 38.05 2.23 21.55
N GLU A 52 37.88 2.34 20.23
CA GLU A 52 36.77 1.74 19.50
C GLU A 52 36.78 0.21 19.58
N ALA A 53 37.95 -0.42 19.40
CA ALA A 53 38.12 -1.87 19.57
C ALA A 53 37.81 -2.34 21.00
N THR A 54 38.18 -1.53 22.00
CA THR A 54 37.89 -1.81 23.41
C THR A 54 36.39 -1.74 23.70
N SER A 55 35.69 -0.71 23.18
CA SER A 55 34.23 -0.59 23.31
C SER A 55 33.49 -1.75 22.62
N GLN A 56 33.93 -2.16 21.43
CA GLN A 56 33.33 -3.31 20.73
C GLN A 56 33.51 -4.63 21.52
N ALA A 57 34.65 -4.81 22.18
CA ALA A 57 34.91 -5.98 23.02
C ALA A 57 34.05 -5.97 24.30
N LEU A 58 33.83 -4.78 24.89
CA LEU A 58 32.92 -4.60 26.03
C LEU A 58 31.46 -4.90 25.66
N ASP A 59 30.97 -4.40 24.52
CA ASP A 59 29.62 -4.68 24.04
C ASP A 59 29.41 -6.17 23.73
N ALA A 60 30.43 -6.84 23.20
CA ALA A 60 30.39 -8.29 22.96
C ALA A 60 30.32 -9.08 24.28
N ALA A 61 31.04 -8.64 25.31
CA ALA A 61 30.99 -9.24 26.64
C ALA A 61 29.62 -9.03 27.31
N ASP A 62 29.00 -7.85 27.16
CA ASP A 62 27.67 -7.56 27.71
C ASP A 62 26.58 -8.40 27.03
N ARG A 63 26.65 -8.58 25.70
CA ARG A 63 25.73 -9.49 24.98
C ARG A 63 25.89 -10.95 25.43
N ALA A 64 27.13 -11.39 25.65
CA ALA A 64 27.41 -12.74 26.16
C ALA A 64 26.87 -12.93 27.60
N TYR A 65 26.98 -11.90 28.44
CA TYR A 65 26.44 -11.91 29.80
C TYR A 65 24.90 -11.97 29.81
N GLN A 66 24.22 -11.15 29.02
CA GLN A 66 22.76 -11.16 28.89
C GLN A 66 22.22 -12.52 28.39
N THR A 67 22.95 -13.16 27.48
CA THR A 67 22.62 -14.50 26.97
C THR A 67 22.77 -15.56 28.06
N SER A 68 23.82 -15.47 28.89
CA SER A 68 24.04 -16.36 30.03
C SER A 68 22.97 -16.19 31.12
N GLU A 69 22.57 -14.95 31.42
CA GLU A 69 21.53 -14.66 32.41
C GLU A 69 20.16 -15.21 31.97
N SER A 70 19.80 -15.00 30.69
CA SER A 70 18.56 -15.54 30.10
C SER A 70 18.53 -17.08 30.13
N SER A 71 19.69 -17.71 29.91
CA SER A 71 19.85 -19.17 29.99
C SER A 71 19.66 -19.68 31.42
N SER A 72 20.14 -18.92 32.41
CA SER A 72 19.98 -19.24 33.84
C SER A 72 18.52 -19.13 34.28
N GLN A 73 17.81 -18.07 33.89
CA GLN A 73 16.38 -17.91 34.17
C GLN A 73 15.53 -19.03 33.54
N SER A 74 15.92 -19.50 32.34
CA SER A 74 15.27 -20.64 31.68
C SER A 74 15.51 -21.96 32.42
N ALA A 75 16.69 -22.14 33.01
CA ALA A 75 17.01 -23.29 33.85
C ALA A 75 16.20 -23.29 35.15
N ASP A 76 16.04 -22.14 35.80
CA ASP A 76 15.22 -22.00 37.01
C ASP A 76 13.73 -22.29 36.74
N ALA A 77 13.20 -21.82 35.60
CA ALA A 77 11.84 -22.13 35.18
C ALA A 77 11.63 -23.64 34.96
N ALA A 78 12.61 -24.32 34.37
CA ALA A 78 12.58 -25.77 34.16
C ALA A 78 12.66 -26.55 35.49
N ALA A 79 13.47 -26.09 36.45
CA ALA A 79 13.55 -26.69 37.78
C ALA A 79 12.22 -26.57 38.55
N ASN A 80 11.60 -25.38 38.54
CA ASN A 80 10.29 -25.17 39.18
C ASN A 80 9.16 -26.02 38.57
N ALA A 81 9.21 -26.25 37.25
CA ALA A 81 8.27 -27.13 36.57
C ALA A 81 8.49 -28.61 36.96
N ALA A 82 9.74 -29.05 37.14
CA ALA A 82 10.06 -30.39 37.60
C ALA A 82 9.57 -30.65 39.04
N ASP A 83 9.77 -29.70 39.95
CA ASP A 83 9.29 -29.81 41.34
C ASP A 83 7.76 -29.89 41.41
N SER A 84 7.06 -29.10 40.57
CA SER A 84 5.59 -29.15 40.46
C SER A 84 5.09 -30.52 39.96
N ALA A 85 5.81 -31.14 39.02
CA ALA A 85 5.49 -32.47 38.51
C ALA A 85 5.69 -33.55 39.58
N VAL A 86 6.77 -33.48 40.37
CA VAL A 86 7.04 -34.41 41.48
C VAL A 86 5.97 -34.33 42.57
N ALA A 87 5.52 -33.13 42.92
CA ALA A 87 4.43 -32.93 43.88
C ALA A 87 3.11 -33.57 43.41
N THR A 88 2.81 -33.45 42.11
CA THR A 88 1.60 -34.03 41.50
C THR A 88 1.65 -35.56 41.49
N ILE A 89 2.81 -36.15 41.19
CA ILE A 89 3.02 -37.61 41.18
C ILE A 89 2.90 -38.21 42.58
N SER A 90 3.43 -37.53 43.61
CA SER A 90 3.32 -37.99 45.00
C SER A 90 1.87 -38.02 45.49
N GLY A 91 1.05 -37.02 45.11
CA GLY A 91 -0.39 -37.00 45.40
C GLY A 91 -1.16 -38.13 44.73
N ALA A 92 -0.84 -38.43 43.46
CA ALA A 92 -1.49 -39.51 42.71
C ALA A 92 -1.13 -40.92 43.21
N ALA A 93 0.10 -41.13 43.68
CA ALA A 93 0.57 -42.42 44.20
C ALA A 93 -0.16 -42.83 45.50
N ALA A 94 -0.43 -41.87 46.40
CA ALA A 94 -1.17 -42.12 47.64
C ALA A 94 -2.63 -42.53 47.37
N THR A 95 -3.27 -41.91 46.37
CA THR A 95 -4.64 -42.23 45.94
C THR A 95 -4.73 -43.60 45.24
N LEU A 96 -3.71 -43.98 44.46
CA LEU A 96 -3.67 -45.25 43.74
C LEU A 96 -3.48 -46.46 44.69
N ALA A 97 -2.64 -46.32 45.72
CA ALA A 97 -2.38 -47.38 46.69
C ALA A 97 -3.66 -47.78 47.48
N GLN A 98 -4.52 -46.81 47.80
CA GLN A 98 -5.76 -47.05 48.54
C GLN A 98 -6.86 -47.71 47.68
N ASN A 99 -6.95 -47.37 46.38
CA ASN A 99 -7.97 -47.92 45.47
C ASN A 99 -7.70 -49.36 45.01
N THR A 100 -6.44 -49.82 45.04
CA THR A 100 -6.07 -51.17 44.58
C THR A 100 -6.54 -52.27 45.55
N ALA A 101 -6.66 -51.97 46.85
CA ALA A 101 -7.09 -52.94 47.86
C ALA A 101 -8.58 -53.29 47.76
N LEU A 102 -9.44 -52.30 47.48
CA LEU A 102 -10.89 -52.50 47.40
C LEU A 102 -11.31 -53.17 46.08
N ALA A 103 -10.67 -52.81 44.96
CA ALA A 103 -10.87 -53.46 43.66
C ALA A 103 -10.48 -54.95 43.69
N SER A 104 -9.42 -55.32 44.43
CA SER A 104 -8.98 -56.70 44.60
C SER A 104 -9.94 -57.54 45.47
N LEU A 105 -10.63 -56.92 46.43
CA LEU A 105 -11.63 -57.60 47.25
C LEU A 105 -12.90 -57.97 46.44
N VAL A 106 -13.37 -57.04 45.61
CA VAL A 106 -14.57 -57.21 44.77
C VAL A 106 -14.32 -58.18 43.60
N ALA A 107 -13.15 -58.10 42.95
CA ALA A 107 -12.80 -58.97 41.82
C ALA A 107 -12.64 -60.46 42.20
N ASN A 108 -12.21 -60.73 43.44
CA ASN A 108 -11.95 -62.10 43.90
C ASN A 108 -13.16 -62.78 44.57
N ASN A 109 -14.23 -62.04 44.92
CA ASN A 109 -15.45 -62.62 45.51
C ASN A 109 -16.75 -62.02 44.91
N PRO A 110 -16.94 -62.04 43.57
CA PRO A 110 -18.03 -61.32 42.91
C PRO A 110 -19.44 -61.81 43.31
N ALA A 111 -19.57 -63.05 43.79
CA ALA A 111 -20.84 -63.61 44.24
C ALA A 111 -21.33 -63.07 45.60
N GLN A 112 -20.51 -62.27 46.31
CA GLN A 112 -20.82 -61.74 47.65
C GLN A 112 -21.13 -60.23 47.66
N PHE A 113 -21.22 -59.57 46.50
CA PHE A 113 -21.53 -58.13 46.41
C PHE A 113 -22.69 -57.88 45.44
N THR A 114 -23.90 -57.76 45.98
CA THR A 114 -25.13 -57.46 45.24
C THR A 114 -25.43 -55.97 45.39
N ASN A 115 -25.15 -55.17 44.35
CA ASN A 115 -25.45 -53.75 44.38
C ASN A 115 -26.97 -53.51 44.40
N ARG A 116 -27.46 -52.87 45.46
CA ARG A 116 -28.86 -52.52 45.69
C ARG A 116 -29.17 -51.05 45.43
N GLY A 117 -28.17 -50.26 45.03
CA GLY A 117 -28.30 -48.85 44.67
C GLY A 117 -27.80 -47.88 45.76
N GLY A 118 -28.28 -46.65 45.69
CA GLY A 118 -27.90 -45.60 46.64
C GLY A 118 -28.63 -45.69 47.98
N TRP A 119 -27.96 -45.30 49.07
CA TRP A 119 -28.53 -45.17 50.41
C TRP A 119 -28.21 -43.79 51.00
N ASP A 120 -29.23 -43.11 51.52
CA ASP A 120 -29.09 -41.86 52.27
C ASP A 120 -28.91 -42.22 53.76
N ALA A 121 -27.68 -42.12 54.24
CA ALA A 121 -27.32 -42.49 55.61
C ALA A 121 -27.74 -41.42 56.64
N ALA A 122 -28.13 -40.21 56.22
CA ALA A 122 -28.65 -39.20 57.14
C ALA A 122 -30.11 -39.50 57.50
N LYS A 123 -30.88 -40.02 56.55
CA LYS A 123 -32.31 -40.34 56.74
C LYS A 123 -32.60 -41.83 56.91
N ASN A 124 -31.59 -42.68 56.74
CA ASN A 124 -31.72 -44.13 56.64
C ASN A 124 -32.78 -44.52 55.58
N SER A 125 -32.51 -44.17 54.31
CA SER A 125 -33.43 -44.41 53.19
C SER A 125 -32.73 -45.07 51.99
N PRO A 126 -33.15 -46.27 51.53
CA PRO A 126 -34.19 -47.11 52.13
C PRO A 126 -33.88 -47.51 53.58
N ALA A 127 -34.91 -47.81 54.37
CA ALA A 127 -34.76 -48.11 55.79
C ALA A 127 -34.02 -49.44 55.97
N LEU A 128 -32.78 -49.35 56.45
CA LEU A 128 -31.97 -50.51 56.84
C LEU A 128 -32.03 -50.66 58.36
N ALA A 129 -32.01 -51.90 58.84
CA ALA A 129 -31.97 -52.20 60.26
C ALA A 129 -30.77 -53.08 60.58
N SER A 130 -30.20 -52.87 61.77
CA SER A 130 -29.08 -53.68 62.28
C SER A 130 -29.46 -55.17 62.28
N GLY A 131 -28.58 -56.01 61.76
CA GLY A 131 -28.76 -57.45 61.70
C GLY A 131 -29.77 -57.94 60.66
N VAL A 132 -30.35 -57.04 59.83
CA VAL A 132 -31.38 -57.39 58.84
C VAL A 132 -30.93 -56.96 57.44
N GLY A 133 -30.64 -57.95 56.59
CA GLY A 133 -30.24 -57.79 55.19
C GLY A 133 -30.14 -59.16 54.51
N ALA A 134 -30.00 -59.20 53.17
CA ALA A 134 -29.60 -60.43 52.49
C ALA A 134 -28.09 -60.46 52.34
N GLU A 135 -27.50 -61.64 52.52
CA GLU A 135 -26.06 -61.85 52.42
C GLU A 135 -25.52 -61.30 51.10
N GLY A 136 -24.56 -60.38 51.21
CA GLY A 136 -23.92 -59.69 50.11
C GLY A 136 -24.60 -58.41 49.61
N ASP A 137 -25.73 -57.99 50.17
CA ASP A 137 -26.36 -56.71 49.79
C ASP A 137 -25.41 -55.54 50.04
N LEU A 138 -25.24 -54.69 49.02
CA LEU A 138 -24.37 -53.51 49.05
C LEU A 138 -25.15 -52.28 48.62
N TYR A 139 -25.24 -51.29 49.48
CA TYR A 139 -25.73 -49.95 49.14
C TYR A 139 -24.59 -48.94 49.16
N ILE A 140 -24.59 -48.00 48.21
CA ILE A 140 -23.60 -46.91 48.16
C ILE A 140 -24.19 -45.68 48.84
N VAL A 141 -23.47 -45.10 49.80
CA VAL A 141 -23.87 -43.91 50.52
C VAL A 141 -23.92 -42.73 49.55
N THR A 142 -25.12 -42.28 49.21
CA THR A 142 -25.34 -41.12 48.33
C THR A 142 -25.52 -39.82 49.11
N VAL A 143 -25.74 -39.92 50.43
CA VAL A 143 -25.76 -38.78 51.36
C VAL A 143 -25.13 -39.25 52.67
N ALA A 144 -24.06 -38.58 53.10
CA ALA A 144 -23.36 -38.87 54.35
C ALA A 144 -24.27 -38.64 55.56
N GLY A 145 -24.12 -39.44 56.62
CA GLY A 145 -24.98 -39.30 57.79
C GLY A 145 -24.69 -40.28 58.91
N ALA A 146 -25.47 -40.16 59.98
CA ALA A 146 -25.19 -40.81 61.26
C ALA A 146 -26.09 -42.02 61.61
N ALA A 147 -26.84 -42.56 60.64
CA ALA A 147 -27.69 -43.72 60.89
C ALA A 147 -26.87 -44.92 61.39
N THR A 148 -27.23 -45.44 62.57
CA THR A 148 -26.48 -46.54 63.18
C THR A 148 -26.93 -47.89 62.64
N LEU A 149 -26.03 -48.62 61.98
CA LEU A 149 -26.23 -50.02 61.55
C LEU A 149 -25.12 -50.89 62.14
N ASP A 150 -25.51 -51.87 62.95
CA ASP A 150 -24.63 -52.87 63.57
C ASP A 150 -23.38 -52.27 64.24
N GLY A 151 -23.57 -51.12 64.91
CA GLY A 151 -22.52 -50.39 65.63
C GLY A 151 -21.74 -49.38 64.79
N VAL A 152 -21.99 -49.28 63.48
CA VAL A 152 -21.41 -48.25 62.62
C VAL A 152 -22.34 -47.04 62.52
N ALA A 153 -21.86 -45.88 62.96
CA ALA A 153 -22.62 -44.62 62.92
C ALA A 153 -21.98 -43.53 62.05
N ASP A 154 -20.76 -43.72 61.52
CA ASP A 154 -20.10 -42.70 60.72
C ASP A 154 -20.04 -43.14 59.25
N TRP A 155 -20.91 -42.57 58.41
CA TRP A 155 -20.97 -42.87 56.98
C TRP A 155 -20.62 -41.63 56.15
N SER A 156 -19.58 -41.73 55.33
CA SER A 156 -19.16 -40.68 54.39
C SER A 156 -19.79 -40.89 53.02
N LEU A 157 -19.90 -39.82 52.24
CA LEU A 157 -20.35 -39.87 50.85
C LEU A 157 -19.46 -40.85 50.05
N LEU A 158 -20.08 -41.73 49.25
CA LEU A 158 -19.47 -42.81 48.48
C LEU A 158 -18.87 -43.98 49.28
N ASP A 159 -19.16 -44.10 50.58
CA ASP A 159 -18.93 -45.37 51.27
C ASP A 159 -19.93 -46.45 50.82
N GLY A 160 -19.63 -47.71 51.09
CA GLY A 160 -20.53 -48.84 50.88
C GLY A 160 -21.01 -49.40 52.21
N ALA A 161 -22.32 -49.56 52.39
CA ALA A 161 -22.92 -50.36 53.46
C ALA A 161 -23.14 -51.78 52.92
N TRP A 162 -22.39 -52.75 53.43
CA TRP A 162 -22.36 -54.13 52.94
C TRP A 162 -22.84 -55.11 54.01
N TYR A 163 -23.85 -55.92 53.72
CA TYR A 163 -24.36 -56.91 54.65
C TYR A 163 -23.64 -58.25 54.49
N HIS A 164 -22.90 -58.65 55.52
CA HIS A 164 -22.11 -59.88 55.50
C HIS A 164 -22.07 -60.54 56.88
N ASN A 165 -22.27 -61.86 56.90
CA ASN A 165 -22.29 -62.68 58.13
C ASN A 165 -23.28 -62.17 59.18
N GLY A 166 -24.45 -61.71 58.72
CA GLY A 166 -25.53 -61.28 59.60
C GLY A 166 -25.41 -59.86 60.15
N ALA A 167 -24.50 -59.02 59.65
CA ALA A 167 -24.35 -57.63 60.07
C ALA A 167 -23.95 -56.69 58.91
N TRP A 168 -24.34 -55.42 59.00
CA TRP A 168 -23.90 -54.35 58.11
C TRP A 168 -22.50 -53.88 58.46
N GLN A 169 -21.62 -53.86 57.47
CA GLN A 169 -20.24 -53.42 57.57
C GLN A 169 -20.00 -52.22 56.66
N ARG A 170 -19.10 -51.32 57.07
CA ARG A 170 -18.71 -50.15 56.27
C ARG A 170 -17.50 -50.47 55.40
N LEU A 171 -17.65 -50.25 54.10
CA LEU A 171 -16.60 -50.26 53.10
C LEU A 171 -16.31 -48.82 52.68
N ALA A 172 -15.24 -48.23 53.22
CA ALA A 172 -14.91 -46.85 52.89
C ALA A 172 -14.65 -46.67 51.38
N ASN A 173 -15.18 -45.60 50.79
CA ASN A 173 -14.95 -45.21 49.38
C ASN A 173 -15.39 -46.24 48.30
N ALA A 174 -16.29 -47.17 48.63
CA ALA A 174 -16.76 -48.20 47.69
C ALA A 174 -17.47 -47.69 46.43
N GLY A 175 -17.98 -46.45 46.45
CA GLY A 175 -18.65 -45.80 45.33
C GLY A 175 -17.72 -45.08 44.34
N TYR A 176 -16.41 -45.02 44.57
CA TYR A 176 -15.48 -44.44 43.61
C TYR A 176 -15.38 -45.35 42.37
N PRO A 177 -15.61 -44.84 41.14
CA PRO A 177 -15.54 -45.66 39.94
C PRO A 177 -14.12 -46.22 39.76
N THR A 178 -14.01 -47.55 39.68
CA THR A 178 -12.80 -48.24 39.26
C THR A 178 -12.58 -47.93 37.78
N ILE A 179 -11.70 -46.97 37.47
CA ILE A 179 -11.19 -46.81 36.10
C ILE A 179 -10.26 -48.00 35.85
N ALA A 180 -10.78 -49.03 35.18
CA ALA A 180 -9.95 -50.06 34.59
C ALA A 180 -9.27 -49.49 33.33
N GLN A 181 -8.08 -48.90 33.50
CA GLN A 181 -7.01 -49.06 32.53
C GLN A 181 -5.73 -49.48 33.28
N VAL A 182 -5.26 -50.63 32.83
CA VAL A 182 -4.20 -51.48 33.36
C VAL A 182 -2.91 -50.70 33.63
N PHE A 183 -2.46 -50.70 34.89
CA PHE A 183 -1.04 -50.58 35.21
C PHE A 183 -0.62 -51.80 36.02
N GLN A 184 -0.26 -52.88 35.32
CA GLN A 184 0.53 -53.94 35.92
C GLN A 184 1.97 -53.82 35.41
N GLY A 185 2.88 -53.54 36.34
CA GLY A 185 4.29 -53.97 36.29
C GLY A 185 5.20 -53.28 35.26
N LEU A 186 6.13 -52.47 35.76
CA LEU A 186 7.35 -51.98 35.10
C LEU A 186 7.79 -52.79 33.86
N GLN A 187 7.79 -52.18 32.65
CA GLN A 187 8.78 -52.42 31.56
C GLN A 187 8.58 -51.67 30.22
N GLY A 188 7.61 -50.76 30.10
CA GLY A 188 7.46 -49.88 28.92
C GLY A 188 6.00 -49.56 28.61
N VAL A 189 5.76 -48.53 27.78
CA VAL A 189 4.43 -48.21 27.24
C VAL A 189 4.34 -48.77 25.84
N ILE A 190 3.33 -49.63 25.60
CA ILE A 190 3.02 -50.16 24.28
C ILE A 190 1.73 -49.52 23.81
N ALA A 191 1.79 -48.80 22.69
CA ALA A 191 0.62 -48.32 21.98
C ALA A 191 0.73 -48.78 20.52
N ASP A 192 -0.29 -49.49 20.05
CA ASP A 192 -0.42 -49.93 18.65
C ASP A 192 0.83 -50.65 18.07
N GLY A 193 1.43 -51.55 18.86
CA GLY A 193 2.59 -52.34 18.44
C GLY A 193 3.95 -51.64 18.53
N VAL A 194 4.02 -50.39 19.01
CA VAL A 194 5.27 -49.66 19.25
C VAL A 194 5.60 -49.67 20.74
N THR A 195 6.83 -50.10 21.07
CA THR A 195 7.32 -50.12 22.46
C THR A 195 8.25 -48.94 22.72
N LEU A 196 7.96 -48.17 23.78
CA LEU A 196 8.83 -47.14 24.35
C LEU A 196 9.65 -47.74 25.51
N ASN A 197 10.97 -47.89 25.34
CA ASN A 197 11.85 -48.48 26.37
C ASN A 197 13.15 -47.67 26.57
N SER A 198 13.58 -47.48 27.82
CA SER A 198 14.81 -46.77 28.24
C SER A 198 15.91 -47.68 28.80
N GLN A 199 15.78 -49.01 28.72
CA GLN A 199 16.64 -49.95 29.48
C GLN A 199 18.07 -50.21 28.96
N THR A 200 18.55 -49.60 27.86
CA THR A 200 19.86 -49.96 27.29
C THR A 200 20.88 -48.81 27.19
N GLY A 201 20.95 -47.93 28.20
CA GLY A 201 21.92 -46.82 28.21
C GLY A 201 21.66 -45.74 27.15
N HIS A 202 20.45 -45.74 26.57
CA HIS A 202 19.97 -44.73 25.63
C HIS A 202 18.79 -43.99 26.27
N ALA A 203 18.68 -42.69 26.01
CA ALA A 203 17.63 -41.83 26.56
C ALA A 203 16.22 -42.24 26.09
N LEU A 204 16.08 -42.75 24.85
CA LEU A 204 14.82 -43.23 24.30
C LEU A 204 15.05 -44.22 23.15
N THR A 205 14.41 -45.40 23.17
CA THR A 205 14.44 -46.34 22.03
C THR A 205 13.03 -46.74 21.62
N LEU A 206 12.72 -46.60 20.33
CA LEU A 206 11.50 -47.06 19.66
C LEU A 206 11.79 -48.39 18.96
N ARG A 207 11.02 -49.43 19.28
CA ARG A 207 11.17 -50.76 18.68
C ARG A 207 9.87 -51.26 18.05
N ASP A 208 10.00 -52.09 17.01
CA ASP A 208 8.88 -52.86 16.46
C ASP A 208 8.52 -54.06 17.36
N VAL A 209 7.41 -54.74 17.02
CA VAL A 209 6.88 -55.89 17.76
C VAL A 209 7.80 -57.11 17.81
N VAL A 210 8.86 -57.15 16.99
CA VAL A 210 9.84 -58.25 16.91
C VAL A 210 11.16 -57.87 17.61
N GLY A 211 11.29 -56.62 18.08
CA GLY A 211 12.42 -56.12 18.86
C GLY A 211 13.45 -55.31 18.06
N TYR A 212 13.23 -55.05 16.77
CA TYR A 212 14.12 -54.22 15.96
C TYR A 212 14.01 -52.75 16.34
N VAL A 213 15.15 -52.06 16.47
CA VAL A 213 15.19 -50.62 16.78
C VAL A 213 14.78 -49.84 15.53
N LEU A 214 13.68 -49.09 15.60
CA LEU A 214 13.25 -48.17 14.55
C LEU A 214 14.00 -46.83 14.67
N THR A 215 14.07 -46.30 15.88
CA THR A 215 14.79 -45.06 16.23
C THR A 215 15.31 -45.13 17.67
N ALA A 216 16.54 -44.69 17.92
CA ALA A 216 17.15 -44.56 19.24
C ALA A 216 17.73 -43.16 19.43
N ILE A 217 17.62 -42.62 20.65
CA ILE A 217 18.27 -41.39 21.10
C ILE A 217 19.23 -41.80 22.21
N ASP A 218 20.53 -41.60 22.03
CA ASP A 218 21.53 -41.93 23.04
C ASP A 218 21.62 -40.87 24.16
N GLY A 219 22.44 -41.14 25.19
CA GLY A 219 22.60 -40.23 26.34
C GLY A 219 23.28 -38.90 26.03
N ALA A 220 23.76 -38.67 24.80
CA ALA A 220 24.28 -37.39 24.32
C ALA A 220 23.27 -36.65 23.41
N GLY A 221 22.08 -37.24 23.18
CA GLY A 221 21.05 -36.68 22.31
C GLY A 221 21.18 -37.06 20.83
N ASN A 222 22.07 -37.98 20.46
CA ASN A 222 22.21 -38.40 19.05
C ASN A 222 21.07 -39.33 18.64
N ILE A 223 20.44 -39.03 17.50
CA ILE A 223 19.33 -39.80 16.95
C ILE A 223 19.84 -40.80 15.90
N SER A 224 19.68 -42.09 16.15
CA SER A 224 19.97 -43.19 15.22
C SER A 224 18.66 -43.82 14.75
N THR A 225 18.44 -43.93 13.44
CA THR A 225 17.31 -44.73 12.90
C THR A 225 17.86 -45.97 12.22
N ALA A 226 17.12 -47.09 12.21
CA ALA A 226 17.53 -48.26 11.43
C ALA A 226 17.41 -48.07 9.90
N GLY A 227 17.03 -46.88 9.43
CA GLY A 227 17.12 -46.46 8.04
C GLY A 227 18.39 -45.67 7.77
N LYS A 228 19.01 -45.87 6.61
CA LYS A 228 20.17 -45.07 6.14
C LYS A 228 19.87 -43.57 5.97
N GLN A 229 18.66 -43.12 6.30
CA GLN A 229 18.08 -41.82 5.95
C GLN A 229 17.16 -41.29 7.07
N LEU A 230 17.22 -39.99 7.33
CA LEU A 230 16.32 -39.24 8.22
C LEU A 230 15.43 -38.31 7.37
N LEU A 231 14.11 -38.44 7.49
CA LEU A 231 13.14 -37.58 6.78
C LEU A 231 12.87 -36.31 7.59
N LEU A 232 13.20 -35.15 7.03
CA LEU A 232 12.97 -33.82 7.61
C LEU A 232 11.99 -33.06 6.70
N GLY A 233 10.70 -33.25 6.92
CA GLY A 233 9.67 -32.72 6.01
C GLY A 233 9.73 -33.39 4.63
N SER A 234 9.93 -32.63 3.56
CA SER A 234 10.10 -33.14 2.18
C SER A 234 11.56 -33.53 1.84
N THR A 235 12.49 -33.31 2.77
CA THR A 235 13.93 -33.55 2.60
C THR A 235 14.35 -34.88 3.20
N LEU A 236 15.24 -35.60 2.52
CA LEU A 236 15.89 -36.80 3.05
C LEU A 236 17.37 -36.53 3.34
N LEU A 237 17.81 -36.80 4.57
CA LEU A 237 19.22 -36.76 4.98
C LEU A 237 19.76 -38.19 5.07
N ASP A 238 20.62 -38.59 4.14
CA ASP A 238 21.27 -39.90 4.15
C ASP A 238 22.41 -39.92 5.19
N CYS A 239 22.18 -40.53 6.36
CA CYS A 239 23.16 -40.63 7.45
C CYS A 239 24.24 -41.72 7.22
N ASN A 240 24.09 -42.54 6.18
CA ASN A 240 25.06 -43.55 5.74
C ASN A 240 25.06 -43.62 4.21
N ALA A 241 25.50 -42.52 3.59
CA ALA A 241 25.52 -42.41 2.14
C ALA A 241 26.56 -43.38 1.54
N LYS A 242 26.22 -44.04 0.43
CA LYS A 242 27.14 -44.91 -0.31
C LYS A 242 27.74 -44.14 -1.49
N GLY A 243 29.03 -44.33 -1.78
CA GLY A 243 29.75 -43.65 -2.87
C GLY A 243 30.57 -42.46 -2.38
N ASN A 244 30.72 -41.40 -3.18
CA ASN A 244 31.59 -40.25 -2.89
C ASN A 244 31.17 -39.37 -1.69
N PHE A 245 30.20 -39.76 -0.87
CA PHE A 245 29.65 -38.97 0.24
C PHE A 245 29.52 -39.82 1.52
N LEU A 246 30.01 -39.31 2.65
CA LEU A 246 29.79 -39.84 4.01
C LEU A 246 28.34 -39.64 4.46
N PHE A 247 27.81 -38.45 4.22
CA PHE A 247 26.39 -38.13 4.36
C PHE A 247 25.98 -37.13 3.27
N ARG A 248 24.70 -37.13 2.89
CA ARG A 248 24.18 -36.21 1.88
C ARG A 248 22.71 -35.88 2.09
N GLN A 249 22.31 -34.67 1.72
CA GLN A 249 20.92 -34.23 1.71
C GLN A 249 20.37 -34.31 0.28
N ARG A 250 19.16 -34.87 0.12
CA ARG A 250 18.49 -35.05 -1.17
C ARG A 250 16.98 -34.79 -1.09
N ASP A 251 16.37 -34.51 -2.22
CA ASP A 251 14.91 -34.41 -2.35
C ASP A 251 14.24 -35.80 -2.44
N ASN A 252 12.91 -35.82 -2.54
CA ASN A 252 12.14 -37.07 -2.66
C ASN A 252 12.38 -37.81 -3.99
N MET A 253 12.85 -37.11 -5.03
CA MET A 253 13.17 -37.66 -6.35
C MET A 253 14.59 -38.25 -6.38
N GLY A 254 15.39 -37.97 -5.33
CA GLY A 254 16.74 -38.46 -5.15
C GLY A 254 17.83 -37.55 -5.69
N ASN A 255 17.50 -36.33 -6.12
CA ASN A 255 18.49 -35.33 -6.49
C ASN A 255 19.23 -34.87 -5.24
N VAL A 256 20.56 -34.91 -5.28
CA VAL A 256 21.42 -34.58 -4.14
C VAL A 256 21.70 -33.08 -4.15
N ALA A 257 21.29 -32.39 -3.08
CA ALA A 257 21.53 -30.96 -2.92
C ALA A 257 22.97 -30.68 -2.51
N TRP A 258 23.49 -31.42 -1.53
CA TRP A 258 24.87 -31.34 -1.05
C TRP A 258 25.22 -32.56 -0.19
N GLY A 259 26.51 -32.76 0.09
CA GLY A 259 26.96 -33.72 1.08
C GLY A 259 28.42 -33.50 1.46
N VAL A 260 28.93 -34.32 2.37
CA VAL A 260 30.36 -34.33 2.75
C VAL A 260 31.00 -35.59 2.20
N ARG A 261 32.17 -35.47 1.54
CA ARG A 261 32.91 -36.60 0.99
C ARG A 261 33.66 -37.38 2.06
N GLU A 262 34.20 -38.54 1.69
CA GLU A 262 35.02 -39.38 2.59
C GLU A 262 36.24 -38.65 3.19
N ASP A 263 36.77 -37.64 2.50
CA ASP A 263 37.87 -36.79 2.97
C ASP A 263 37.43 -35.65 3.91
N GLY A 264 36.14 -35.57 4.23
CA GLY A 264 35.56 -34.51 5.07
C GLY A 264 35.25 -33.20 4.33
N SER A 265 35.53 -33.10 3.03
CA SER A 265 35.22 -31.89 2.25
C SER A 265 33.72 -31.79 1.91
N PRO A 266 33.09 -30.61 2.04
CA PRO A 266 31.74 -30.39 1.52
C PRO A 266 31.78 -30.42 -0.01
N ALA A 267 30.75 -31.02 -0.61
CA ALA A 267 30.68 -31.23 -2.03
C ALA A 267 29.26 -31.14 -2.57
N PHE A 268 29.17 -30.57 -3.76
CA PHE A 268 27.98 -30.62 -4.59
C PHE A 268 28.22 -31.65 -5.70
N PRO A 269 27.26 -32.54 -5.98
CA PRO A 269 27.38 -33.51 -7.08
C PRO A 269 27.56 -32.81 -8.44
N GLN A 270 28.54 -33.29 -9.22
CA GLN A 270 28.83 -32.78 -10.56
C GLN A 270 27.69 -33.16 -11.51
N GLY A 271 27.05 -32.16 -12.14
CA GLY A 271 25.95 -32.38 -13.08
C GLY A 271 24.61 -32.77 -12.44
N ALA A 272 24.41 -32.52 -11.14
CA ALA A 272 23.11 -32.76 -10.52
C ALA A 272 22.07 -31.76 -11.02
N ALA A 273 20.98 -32.31 -11.56
CA ALA A 273 19.74 -31.57 -11.73
C ALA A 273 19.24 -31.07 -10.36
N ARG A 274 18.60 -29.89 -10.39
CA ARG A 274 17.93 -29.19 -9.27
C ARG A 274 17.41 -30.14 -8.17
N ALA A 275 17.76 -29.86 -6.91
CA ALA A 275 17.23 -30.54 -5.74
C ALA A 275 16.28 -29.62 -4.95
N ASP A 276 15.03 -30.06 -4.74
CA ASP A 276 13.99 -29.30 -4.04
C ASP A 276 13.86 -29.71 -2.56
N LEU A 277 14.29 -28.84 -1.64
CA LEU A 277 14.39 -29.08 -0.19
C LEU A 277 13.31 -28.33 0.60
N GLY A 278 12.06 -28.43 0.15
CA GLY A 278 10.93 -27.70 0.75
C GLY A 278 10.80 -26.29 0.17
N PRO A 279 10.94 -25.20 0.97
CA PRO A 279 10.80 -23.83 0.46
C PRO A 279 12.03 -23.33 -0.31
N ILE A 280 13.06 -24.16 -0.48
CA ILE A 280 14.32 -23.81 -1.13
C ILE A 280 14.73 -24.88 -2.13
N SER A 281 15.28 -24.47 -3.27
CA SER A 281 15.84 -25.32 -4.31
C SER A 281 17.33 -25.01 -4.52
N VAL A 282 18.13 -26.05 -4.74
CA VAL A 282 19.57 -25.94 -4.96
C VAL A 282 19.89 -26.47 -6.36
N THR A 283 20.59 -25.67 -7.16
CA THR A 283 21.00 -26.05 -8.53
C THR A 283 22.49 -25.80 -8.73
N THR A 284 23.18 -26.73 -9.39
CA THR A 284 24.54 -26.51 -9.90
C THR A 284 24.48 -26.32 -11.42
N ASN A 285 24.96 -25.17 -11.91
CA ASN A 285 24.94 -24.89 -13.35
C ASN A 285 26.07 -25.66 -14.03
N SER A 286 25.78 -26.29 -15.17
CA SER A 286 26.77 -27.02 -15.99
C SER A 286 27.82 -26.11 -16.65
N GLY A 287 27.68 -24.79 -16.56
CA GLY A 287 28.51 -23.79 -17.25
C GLY A 287 29.42 -22.92 -16.36
N GLY A 288 29.33 -23.02 -15.03
CA GLY A 288 30.16 -22.24 -14.10
C GLY A 288 30.31 -22.95 -12.77
N ALA A 289 31.51 -22.97 -12.19
CA ALA A 289 31.77 -23.62 -10.92
C ALA A 289 31.13 -22.83 -9.76
N GLY A 290 29.83 -23.02 -9.52
CA GLY A 290 29.14 -22.39 -8.39
C GLY A 290 27.77 -22.97 -8.08
N VAL A 291 27.19 -22.48 -6.99
CA VAL A 291 25.97 -22.95 -6.34
C VAL A 291 24.93 -21.86 -6.43
N LEU A 292 23.73 -22.22 -6.90
CA LEU A 292 22.56 -21.35 -6.92
C LEU A 292 21.51 -21.88 -5.94
N ILE A 293 21.13 -21.07 -4.96
CA ILE A 293 20.05 -21.36 -4.01
C ILE A 293 18.89 -20.42 -4.33
N LYS A 294 17.72 -20.99 -4.60
CA LYS A 294 16.48 -20.25 -4.82
C LYS A 294 15.45 -20.60 -3.75
N ASP A 295 14.55 -19.69 -3.40
CA ASP A 295 13.37 -20.03 -2.63
C ASP A 295 12.25 -20.63 -3.52
N LYS A 296 11.09 -20.96 -2.91
CA LYS A 296 9.92 -21.54 -3.59
C LYS A 296 9.27 -20.64 -4.64
N ASN A 297 9.51 -19.34 -4.58
CA ASN A 297 8.98 -18.36 -5.54
C ASN A 297 10.01 -18.02 -6.62
N GLY A 298 11.23 -18.57 -6.54
CA GLY A 298 12.32 -18.35 -7.49
C GLY A 298 13.47 -17.48 -6.98
N PHE A 299 13.29 -16.79 -5.83
CA PHE A 299 14.22 -15.79 -5.30
C PHE A 299 15.60 -16.35 -5.05
N ILE A 300 16.64 -15.76 -5.65
CA ILE A 300 18.03 -16.16 -5.40
C ILE A 300 18.46 -15.71 -4.01
N VAL A 301 18.72 -16.69 -3.13
CA VAL A 301 19.23 -16.49 -1.77
C VAL A 301 20.76 -16.48 -1.77
N LEU A 302 21.39 -17.19 -2.71
CA LEU A 302 22.84 -17.26 -2.88
C LEU A 302 23.16 -17.64 -4.33
N ASP A 303 24.04 -16.87 -4.98
CA ASP A 303 24.69 -17.25 -6.24
C ASP A 303 26.21 -17.16 -6.10
N THR A 304 26.89 -18.31 -6.21
CA THR A 304 28.36 -18.35 -6.28
C THR A 304 28.87 -18.70 -7.69
N SER A 305 27.97 -18.90 -8.65
CA SER A 305 28.32 -19.21 -10.04
C SER A 305 28.71 -17.98 -10.86
N GLY A 306 28.37 -16.79 -10.37
CA GLY A 306 28.56 -15.54 -11.09
C GLY A 306 27.59 -15.37 -12.27
N THR A 307 26.62 -16.26 -12.44
CA THR A 307 25.59 -16.19 -13.50
C THR A 307 24.76 -14.90 -13.38
N TYR A 308 24.53 -14.45 -12.14
CA TYR A 308 23.82 -13.21 -11.84
C TYR A 308 24.77 -12.10 -11.31
N GLY A 309 26.09 -12.26 -11.52
CA GLY A 309 27.09 -11.22 -11.29
C GLY A 309 27.13 -10.20 -12.44
N THR A 310 27.76 -9.04 -12.19
CA THR A 310 27.88 -7.92 -13.15
C THR A 310 28.25 -8.41 -14.56
N SER A 311 27.31 -8.27 -15.49
CA SER A 311 27.47 -8.65 -16.88
C SER A 311 27.64 -7.39 -17.74
N ALA A 312 28.51 -7.45 -18.75
CA ALA A 312 28.68 -6.35 -19.72
C ALA A 312 27.77 -6.49 -20.95
N VAL A 313 26.94 -7.55 -21.03
CA VAL A 313 26.03 -7.85 -22.16
C VAL A 313 24.57 -7.65 -21.76
N ASP A 314 23.67 -7.45 -22.74
CA ASP A 314 22.24 -7.19 -22.50
C ASP A 314 21.55 -8.19 -21.54
N PHE A 315 20.42 -7.78 -20.94
CA PHE A 315 19.67 -8.60 -19.98
C PHE A 315 19.18 -9.91 -20.61
N SER A 316 19.38 -11.02 -19.93
CA SER A 316 18.83 -12.31 -20.38
C SER A 316 17.34 -12.43 -20.06
N ALA A 317 16.60 -13.22 -20.84
CA ALA A 317 15.18 -13.48 -20.59
C ALA A 317 14.94 -14.09 -19.20
N GLU A 318 15.83 -14.97 -18.75
CA GLU A 318 15.77 -15.57 -17.40
C GLU A 318 15.99 -14.54 -16.29
N GLU A 319 16.89 -13.57 -16.50
CA GLU A 319 17.12 -12.48 -15.55
C GLU A 319 15.90 -11.55 -15.47
N ILE A 320 15.32 -11.16 -16.60
CA ILE A 320 14.11 -10.32 -16.66
C ILE A 320 12.96 -11.03 -15.93
N ALA A 321 12.72 -12.32 -16.22
CA ALA A 321 11.65 -13.09 -15.58
C ALA A 321 11.84 -13.23 -14.06
N GLU A 322 13.09 -13.31 -13.58
CA GLU A 322 13.37 -13.34 -12.15
C GLU A 322 13.08 -11.99 -11.50
N ARG A 323 13.60 -10.89 -12.06
CA ARG A 323 13.33 -9.54 -11.56
C ARG A 323 11.84 -9.21 -11.56
N ASP A 324 11.13 -9.66 -12.58
CA ASP A 324 9.68 -9.52 -12.68
C ASP A 324 8.97 -10.20 -11.51
N ARG A 325 9.28 -11.46 -11.21
CA ARG A 325 8.74 -12.17 -10.04
C ARG A 325 9.06 -11.46 -8.73
N MET A 326 10.29 -10.97 -8.58
CA MET A 326 10.72 -10.26 -7.37
C MET A 326 9.94 -8.97 -7.17
N GLN A 327 9.78 -8.20 -8.24
CA GLN A 327 9.15 -6.89 -8.20
C GLN A 327 7.62 -7.00 -8.10
N LEU A 328 7.02 -8.04 -8.69
CA LEU A 328 5.62 -8.40 -8.48
C LEU A 328 5.34 -8.71 -7.01
N ALA A 329 6.16 -9.54 -6.38
CA ALA A 329 6.04 -9.87 -4.96
C ALA A 329 6.24 -8.63 -4.06
N ARG A 330 7.18 -7.75 -4.39
CA ARG A 330 7.36 -6.46 -3.68
C ARG A 330 6.14 -5.57 -3.82
N SER A 331 5.57 -5.46 -5.02
CA SER A 331 4.36 -4.68 -5.26
C SER A 331 3.17 -5.21 -4.46
N ALA A 332 2.96 -6.54 -4.47
CA ALA A 332 1.92 -7.18 -3.67
C ALA A 332 2.13 -6.98 -2.16
N ALA A 333 3.37 -7.10 -1.67
CA ALA A 333 3.70 -6.89 -0.25
C ALA A 333 3.46 -5.45 0.21
N VAL A 334 3.82 -4.46 -0.62
CA VAL A 334 3.51 -3.05 -0.37
C VAL A 334 2.00 -2.85 -0.27
N MET A 335 1.24 -3.37 -1.23
CA MET A 335 -0.22 -3.19 -1.27
C MET A 335 -0.95 -3.90 -0.11
N ALA A 336 -0.39 -5.00 0.40
CA ALA A 336 -0.91 -5.72 1.56
C ALA A 336 -0.47 -5.13 2.91
N GLY A 337 0.50 -4.22 2.91
CA GLY A 337 1.04 -3.59 4.12
C GLY A 337 0.06 -2.62 4.77
N PRO A 338 0.16 -2.41 6.10
CA PRO A 338 -0.60 -1.36 6.77
C PRO A 338 -0.14 0.01 6.29
N GLY A 339 -1.09 0.84 5.87
CA GLY A 339 -0.85 2.24 5.52
C GLY A 339 -0.60 3.12 6.74
N ASP A 340 -0.52 4.43 6.53
CA ASP A 340 -0.35 5.39 7.62
C ASP A 340 -1.62 5.45 8.49
N LEU A 341 -1.50 4.99 9.73
CA LEU A 341 -2.59 4.97 10.73
C LEU A 341 -2.58 6.20 11.64
N LEU A 342 -1.58 7.08 11.51
CA LEU A 342 -1.35 8.23 12.39
C LEU A 342 -1.93 9.54 11.84
N ARG A 343 -2.54 9.51 10.65
CA ARG A 343 -3.11 10.71 10.02
C ARG A 343 -4.60 10.86 10.29
N ALA A 344 -5.06 12.11 10.24
CA ALA A 344 -6.43 12.50 10.50
C ALA A 344 -7.39 11.79 9.54
N ARG A 345 -8.39 11.12 10.11
CA ARG A 345 -9.48 10.50 9.35
C ARG A 345 -10.73 11.38 9.45
N PRO A 346 -11.66 11.30 8.48
CA PRO A 346 -12.89 12.09 8.50
C PRO A 346 -13.87 11.57 9.56
N VAL A 347 -13.62 11.91 10.82
CA VAL A 347 -14.37 11.43 12.00
C VAL A 347 -15.23 12.51 12.66
N TRP A 348 -15.02 13.77 12.29
CA TRP A 348 -15.72 14.92 12.85
C TRP A 348 -17.10 15.12 12.25
N GLY A 349 -17.94 15.91 12.94
CA GLY A 349 -19.25 16.32 12.41
C GLY A 349 -19.15 17.05 11.08
N ILE A 350 -18.09 17.85 10.89
CA ILE A 350 -17.65 18.41 9.63
C ILE A 350 -16.17 18.09 9.41
N SER A 351 -15.87 17.19 8.48
CA SER A 351 -14.51 16.83 8.09
C SER A 351 -14.13 17.56 6.81
N VAL A 352 -13.14 18.44 6.87
CA VAL A 352 -12.73 19.35 5.80
C VAL A 352 -11.64 18.73 4.93
N SER A 353 -11.82 18.83 3.62
CA SER A 353 -10.76 18.74 2.62
C SER A 353 -10.46 20.13 2.07
N LEU A 354 -9.19 20.49 1.94
CA LEU A 354 -8.75 21.76 1.36
C LEU A 354 -8.04 21.52 0.03
N ALA A 355 -8.60 22.02 -1.07
CA ALA A 355 -7.95 22.09 -2.37
C ALA A 355 -7.15 23.38 -2.51
N THR A 356 -5.85 23.25 -2.81
CA THR A 356 -4.90 24.36 -2.92
C THR A 356 -3.80 24.08 -3.96
N GLY A 357 -3.03 25.11 -4.34
CA GLY A 357 -2.12 25.02 -5.50
C GLY A 357 -2.69 25.72 -6.74
N GLN A 358 -1.89 25.78 -7.81
CA GLN A 358 -2.29 26.53 -9.02
C GLN A 358 -3.26 25.76 -9.92
N SER A 359 -2.98 24.47 -10.09
CA SER A 359 -3.60 23.58 -11.05
C SER A 359 -4.71 22.77 -10.37
N GLU A 360 -5.00 22.98 -9.09
CA GLU A 360 -6.29 22.54 -8.55
C GLU A 360 -7.46 23.41 -9.06
N MET A 361 -7.14 24.57 -9.65
CA MET A 361 -8.08 25.44 -10.36
C MET A 361 -8.34 24.98 -11.81
N MET A 362 -8.04 23.71 -12.16
CA MET A 362 -8.23 23.14 -13.50
C MET A 362 -9.69 23.11 -13.97
N GLY A 363 -10.62 23.55 -13.13
CA GLY A 363 -11.92 24.01 -13.62
C GLY A 363 -11.88 25.21 -14.57
N TYR A 364 -10.74 25.90 -14.68
CA TYR A 364 -10.42 26.79 -15.78
C TYR A 364 -10.62 26.03 -17.08
N VAL A 365 -11.38 26.59 -18.02
CA VAL A 365 -11.74 26.02 -19.33
C VAL A 365 -12.53 24.69 -19.31
N SER A 366 -12.75 24.05 -18.15
CA SER A 366 -13.58 22.84 -17.95
C SER A 366 -15.08 23.14 -17.91
N LEU A 367 -15.60 23.63 -19.02
CA LEU A 367 -17.01 23.95 -19.20
C LEU A 367 -17.70 22.99 -20.18
N PRO A 368 -18.97 22.61 -19.91
CA PRO A 368 -19.81 23.01 -18.78
C PRO A 368 -19.53 22.19 -17.50
N ALA A 369 -19.93 22.71 -16.34
CA ALA A 369 -20.06 21.92 -15.11
C ALA A 369 -21.03 20.74 -15.33
N LEU A 370 -20.63 19.55 -14.88
CA LEU A 370 -21.35 18.29 -14.99
C LEU A 370 -21.83 17.79 -13.62
N SER A 371 -21.09 18.08 -12.53
CA SER A 371 -21.44 17.73 -11.15
C SER A 371 -22.46 18.69 -10.53
N ILE A 372 -23.57 18.92 -11.23
CA ILE A 372 -24.60 19.91 -10.88
C ILE A 372 -25.69 19.38 -9.92
N THR A 373 -25.66 18.07 -9.63
CA THR A 373 -26.54 17.42 -8.66
C THR A 373 -25.69 16.89 -7.54
N GLN A 374 -26.11 17.11 -6.29
CA GLN A 374 -25.43 16.56 -5.13
C GLN A 374 -25.94 15.12 -4.88
N PRO A 375 -25.13 14.07 -5.14
CA PRO A 375 -25.55 12.69 -4.90
C PRO A 375 -25.66 12.31 -3.41
N HIS A 376 -24.95 13.02 -2.51
CA HIS A 376 -24.81 12.66 -1.09
C HIS A 376 -25.01 13.85 -0.15
N ASP A 377 -24.43 13.81 1.05
CA ASP A 377 -24.53 14.83 2.08
C ASP A 377 -23.24 15.66 2.26
N ASN A 378 -22.36 15.64 1.25
CA ASN A 378 -21.20 16.53 1.22
C ASN A 378 -21.63 18.00 1.12
N ILE A 379 -20.82 18.87 1.68
CA ILE A 379 -21.11 20.30 1.75
C ILE A 379 -19.96 21.16 1.24
N THR A 380 -20.29 22.40 0.95
CA THR A 380 -19.38 23.53 0.84
C THR A 380 -19.95 24.69 1.67
N PHE A 381 -19.22 25.80 1.78
CA PHE A 381 -19.65 27.00 2.49
C PHE A 381 -19.89 28.14 1.50
N GLY A 382 -21.15 28.56 1.38
CA GLY A 382 -21.61 29.39 0.29
C GLY A 382 -21.93 28.58 -0.97
N GLN A 383 -22.22 29.27 -2.08
CA GLN A 383 -22.75 28.61 -3.29
C GLN A 383 -21.69 27.88 -4.13
N ASP A 384 -20.40 27.99 -3.80
CA ASP A 384 -19.28 27.44 -4.57
C ASP A 384 -18.05 27.30 -3.65
N PRO A 385 -17.36 26.13 -3.63
CA PRO A 385 -16.18 25.92 -2.79
C PRO A 385 -15.01 26.86 -3.08
N ARG A 386 -14.95 27.46 -4.28
CA ARG A 386 -13.90 28.42 -4.66
C ARG A 386 -14.08 29.80 -4.03
N GLY A 387 -15.22 30.08 -3.42
CA GLY A 387 -15.57 31.40 -2.90
C GLY A 387 -16.02 32.39 -3.99
N GLN A 388 -16.20 33.65 -3.59
CA GLN A 388 -16.73 34.72 -4.44
C GLN A 388 -15.72 35.20 -5.50
N VAL A 389 -14.47 35.39 -5.09
CA VAL A 389 -13.37 35.85 -5.94
C VAL A 389 -12.26 34.82 -5.87
N PHE A 390 -11.78 34.37 -7.02
CA PHE A 390 -10.72 33.38 -7.14
C PHE A 390 -9.83 33.69 -8.36
N GLY A 391 -8.73 32.98 -8.54
CA GLY A 391 -7.67 33.38 -9.48
C GLY A 391 -6.66 34.34 -8.87
N ASP A 392 -5.95 35.09 -9.71
CA ASP A 392 -4.78 35.90 -9.33
C ASP A 392 -5.13 37.19 -8.55
N SER A 393 -6.41 37.41 -8.29
CA SER A 393 -6.87 38.45 -7.36
C SER A 393 -6.18 38.30 -6.00
N LYS A 394 -5.91 39.43 -5.34
CA LYS A 394 -5.41 39.52 -3.97
C LYS A 394 -6.51 39.62 -2.92
N ASP A 395 -7.78 39.57 -3.33
CA ASP A 395 -8.92 39.75 -2.44
C ASP A 395 -9.02 38.62 -1.42
N ALA A 396 -9.56 38.91 -0.24
CA ALA A 396 -9.80 37.91 0.79
C ALA A 396 -10.80 36.85 0.30
N TRP A 397 -10.61 35.60 0.73
CA TRP A 397 -11.56 34.54 0.48
C TRP A 397 -12.88 34.85 1.20
N THR A 398 -13.98 34.89 0.44
CA THR A 398 -15.32 35.12 0.96
C THR A 398 -16.30 34.12 0.35
N PRO A 399 -17.37 33.71 1.08
CA PRO A 399 -18.34 32.76 0.56
C PRO A 399 -19.06 33.33 -0.66
N ARG A 400 -19.20 32.53 -1.72
CA ARG A 400 -20.00 32.92 -2.89
C ARG A 400 -21.46 33.10 -2.49
N GLY A 401 -22.04 34.23 -2.87
CA GLY A 401 -23.40 34.62 -2.49
C GLY A 401 -23.51 35.25 -1.10
N GLY A 402 -22.40 35.46 -0.39
CA GLY A 402 -22.33 36.19 0.88
C GLY A 402 -22.76 35.41 2.12
N ASP A 403 -23.59 34.38 1.97
CA ASP A 403 -23.99 33.49 3.07
C ASP A 403 -22.98 32.34 3.25
N PRO A 404 -22.28 32.24 4.40
CA PRO A 404 -21.34 31.16 4.69
C PRO A 404 -22.01 29.84 5.10
N SER A 405 -23.34 29.74 5.17
CA SER A 405 -24.03 28.54 5.62
C SER A 405 -23.66 27.30 4.77
N PRO A 406 -23.67 26.09 5.35
CA PRO A 406 -23.44 24.87 4.58
C PRO A 406 -24.43 24.71 3.42
N MET A 407 -23.92 24.50 2.22
CA MET A 407 -24.68 24.28 0.99
C MET A 407 -24.26 22.96 0.35
N PRO A 408 -25.11 22.33 -0.48
CA PRO A 408 -24.74 21.13 -1.24
C PRO A 408 -23.48 21.36 -2.08
N LEU A 409 -22.55 20.40 -2.07
CA LEU A 409 -21.35 20.43 -2.89
C LEU A 409 -21.68 20.08 -4.36
N VAL A 410 -21.82 21.12 -5.18
CA VAL A 410 -22.06 21.03 -6.63
C VAL A 410 -21.10 21.93 -7.39
N ALA A 411 -20.84 21.59 -8.65
CA ALA A 411 -20.08 22.42 -9.57
C ALA A 411 -20.94 23.58 -10.10
N VAL A 412 -20.29 24.73 -10.28
CA VAL A 412 -20.94 25.97 -10.73
C VAL A 412 -20.15 26.57 -11.88
N ASN A 413 -20.87 27.05 -12.91
CA ASN A 413 -20.24 27.77 -14.00
C ASN A 413 -20.04 29.23 -13.62
N VAL A 414 -18.82 29.76 -13.78
CA VAL A 414 -18.46 31.10 -13.34
C VAL A 414 -17.59 31.77 -14.39
N SER A 415 -17.88 33.04 -14.67
CA SER A 415 -17.08 33.88 -15.56
C SER A 415 -15.72 34.16 -14.95
N GLN A 416 -14.66 34.05 -15.75
CA GLN A 416 -13.32 34.42 -15.27
C GLN A 416 -13.06 35.93 -15.20
N THR A 417 -13.89 36.73 -15.87
CA THR A 417 -13.65 38.18 -16.00
C THR A 417 -14.24 38.94 -14.83
N ASP A 418 -15.43 38.56 -14.40
CA ASP A 418 -16.19 39.27 -13.35
C ASP A 418 -16.66 38.35 -12.21
N PHE A 419 -16.28 37.07 -12.24
CA PHE A 419 -16.68 36.06 -11.26
C PHE A 419 -18.20 35.91 -11.08
N SER A 420 -18.99 36.35 -12.07
CA SER A 420 -20.44 36.17 -12.06
C SER A 420 -20.80 34.71 -12.37
N THR A 421 -21.87 34.22 -11.73
CA THR A 421 -22.38 32.88 -12.04
C THR A 421 -23.01 32.88 -13.43
N LEU A 422 -22.50 32.02 -14.30
CA LEU A 422 -22.98 31.87 -15.66
C LEU A 422 -24.25 31.01 -15.66
N LYS A 423 -25.37 31.61 -16.04
CA LYS A 423 -26.62 30.87 -16.30
C LYS A 423 -26.65 30.47 -17.76
N PHE A 424 -26.70 29.17 -17.99
CA PHE A 424 -26.79 28.63 -19.33
C PHE A 424 -28.21 28.10 -19.60
N PRO A 425 -28.85 28.48 -20.71
CA PRO A 425 -30.09 27.83 -21.12
C PRO A 425 -29.84 26.34 -21.38
N SER A 426 -30.89 25.52 -21.25
CA SER A 426 -30.90 24.13 -21.73
C SER A 426 -30.35 24.05 -23.16
N ALA A 427 -29.64 22.97 -23.50
CA ALA A 427 -29.08 22.65 -24.82
C ALA A 427 -29.57 23.56 -25.97
N LEU A 428 -28.77 24.57 -26.35
CA LEU A 428 -29.14 25.50 -27.42
C LEU A 428 -28.48 25.06 -28.72
N VAL A 429 -29.28 24.65 -29.70
CA VAL A 429 -28.78 24.18 -31.00
C VAL A 429 -29.68 24.71 -32.10
N TYR A 430 -29.08 25.33 -33.11
CA TYR A 430 -29.75 25.70 -34.35
C TYR A 430 -29.38 24.71 -35.44
N LYS A 431 -30.38 24.16 -36.13
CA LYS A 431 -30.22 23.26 -37.28
C LYS A 431 -30.96 23.80 -38.50
N PRO A 432 -30.46 24.89 -39.12
CA PRO A 432 -31.14 25.48 -40.28
C PRO A 432 -31.19 24.48 -41.43
N SER A 433 -32.28 24.50 -42.21
CA SER A 433 -32.42 23.65 -43.41
C SER A 433 -31.31 23.86 -44.44
N THR A 434 -30.78 25.09 -44.55
CA THR A 434 -29.64 25.46 -45.41
C THR A 434 -28.76 26.50 -44.73
N VAL A 435 -27.44 26.44 -44.90
CA VAL A 435 -26.48 27.43 -44.43
C VAL A 435 -25.58 27.89 -45.58
N ASP A 436 -25.51 29.21 -45.77
CA ASP A 436 -24.53 29.86 -46.63
C ASP A 436 -23.37 30.39 -45.78
N VAL A 437 -22.14 30.12 -46.22
CA VAL A 437 -20.90 30.61 -45.60
C VAL A 437 -20.29 31.66 -46.53
N THR A 438 -20.19 32.89 -46.05
CA THR A 438 -19.45 33.96 -46.74
C THR A 438 -18.18 34.29 -45.97
N VAL A 439 -17.05 34.32 -46.69
CA VAL A 439 -15.73 34.66 -46.15
C VAL A 439 -15.24 35.93 -46.87
N PRO A 440 -15.40 37.12 -46.28
CA PRO A 440 -14.90 38.36 -46.88
C PRO A 440 -13.37 38.32 -47.00
N ALA A 441 -12.82 38.97 -48.02
CA ALA A 441 -11.37 39.15 -48.14
C ALA A 441 -10.85 39.99 -46.96
N VAL A 442 -9.90 39.46 -46.20
CA VAL A 442 -9.27 40.15 -45.07
C VAL A 442 -7.85 40.54 -45.46
N THR A 443 -7.56 41.84 -45.49
CA THR A 443 -6.25 42.41 -45.81
C THR A 443 -5.31 42.51 -44.60
N SER A 444 -5.84 42.45 -43.37
CA SER A 444 -5.09 42.27 -42.11
C SER A 444 -6.03 41.84 -40.96
N GLY A 445 -5.54 41.04 -40.01
CA GLY A 445 -6.31 40.53 -38.85
C GLY A 445 -6.91 39.13 -39.05
N ASN A 446 -7.67 38.64 -38.05
CA ASN A 446 -8.33 37.33 -38.11
C ASN A 446 -9.40 37.30 -39.22
N PRO A 447 -9.50 36.20 -40.00
CA PRO A 447 -10.50 36.09 -41.06
C PRO A 447 -11.91 36.29 -40.50
N LYS A 448 -12.82 36.87 -41.30
CA LYS A 448 -14.23 36.98 -40.92
C LYS A 448 -15.04 35.86 -41.57
N ILE A 449 -16.05 35.38 -40.86
CA ILE A 449 -17.03 34.42 -41.38
C ILE A 449 -18.43 34.95 -41.11
N THR A 450 -19.29 34.83 -42.12
CA THR A 450 -20.73 35.08 -42.01
C THR A 450 -21.46 33.80 -42.33
N LEU A 451 -22.33 33.38 -41.41
CA LEU A 451 -23.24 32.25 -41.59
C LEU A 451 -24.65 32.83 -41.74
N SER A 452 -25.32 32.53 -42.86
CA SER A 452 -26.69 32.95 -43.11
C SER A 452 -27.57 31.76 -43.49
N THR A 453 -28.86 31.87 -43.21
CA THR A 453 -29.87 30.89 -43.61
C THR A 453 -31.10 31.56 -44.20
N ASN A 454 -31.78 30.90 -45.14
CA ASN A 454 -33.10 31.33 -45.62
C ASN A 454 -34.24 30.70 -44.80
N ASP A 455 -33.91 29.90 -43.78
CA ASP A 455 -34.86 29.23 -42.90
C ASP A 455 -35.46 30.23 -41.90
N THR A 456 -36.67 30.71 -42.19
CA THR A 456 -37.37 31.67 -41.32
C THR A 456 -37.87 31.07 -40.01
N SER A 457 -37.74 29.74 -39.80
CA SER A 457 -38.01 29.12 -38.50
C SER A 457 -36.85 29.31 -37.50
N ILE A 458 -35.68 29.71 -37.99
CA ILE A 458 -34.50 29.99 -37.18
C ILE A 458 -34.47 31.48 -36.83
N ASP A 459 -34.28 31.77 -35.54
CA ASP A 459 -33.98 33.11 -35.05
C ASP A 459 -32.77 33.05 -34.10
N PHE A 460 -31.57 33.38 -34.60
CA PHE A 460 -30.35 33.37 -33.81
C PHE A 460 -30.38 34.36 -32.63
N THR A 461 -31.20 35.42 -32.68
CA THR A 461 -31.27 36.42 -31.60
C THR A 461 -31.93 35.88 -30.34
N THR A 462 -32.63 34.74 -30.43
CA THR A 462 -33.29 34.11 -29.29
C THR A 462 -32.33 33.44 -28.32
N GLY A 463 -31.07 33.23 -28.70
CA GLY A 463 -30.11 32.52 -27.86
C GLY A 463 -28.62 32.84 -28.11
N PHE A 464 -28.29 33.62 -29.14
CA PHE A 464 -26.95 34.13 -29.36
C PHE A 464 -26.83 35.63 -29.09
N SER A 465 -25.68 36.04 -28.56
CA SER A 465 -25.31 37.44 -28.32
C SER A 465 -23.96 37.79 -28.89
N VAL A 466 -23.73 39.09 -29.16
CA VAL A 466 -22.42 39.61 -29.54
C VAL A 466 -21.41 39.32 -28.41
N GLY A 467 -20.21 38.85 -28.77
CA GLY A 467 -19.16 38.42 -27.85
C GLY A 467 -19.20 36.93 -27.49
N GLN A 468 -20.30 36.23 -27.80
CA GLN A 468 -20.40 34.80 -27.54
C GLN A 468 -19.56 34.00 -28.55
N VAL A 469 -18.95 32.91 -28.07
CA VAL A 469 -18.25 31.94 -28.92
C VAL A 469 -19.21 30.83 -29.34
N ILE A 470 -19.17 30.47 -30.62
CA ILE A 470 -19.97 29.38 -31.19
C ILE A 470 -19.10 28.34 -31.87
N GLN A 471 -19.71 27.17 -32.08
CA GLN A 471 -19.21 26.07 -32.88
C GLN A 471 -20.23 25.62 -33.92
N CYS A 472 -19.74 25.02 -34.99
CA CYS A 472 -20.52 24.46 -36.08
C CYS A 472 -19.90 23.15 -36.57
N ALA A 473 -20.76 22.18 -36.86
CA ALA A 473 -20.40 20.86 -37.36
C ALA A 473 -21.40 20.40 -38.43
N GLY A 474 -21.03 19.39 -39.23
CA GLY A 474 -21.91 18.80 -40.24
C GLY A 474 -21.73 19.36 -41.65
N PHE A 475 -20.64 20.09 -41.90
CA PHE A 475 -20.25 20.46 -43.27
C PHE A 475 -19.71 19.21 -44.00
N THR A 476 -19.76 19.22 -45.33
CA THR A 476 -19.30 18.08 -46.16
C THR A 476 -18.18 18.49 -47.12
N GLY A 477 -17.40 17.51 -47.59
CA GLY A 477 -16.31 17.73 -48.55
C GLY A 477 -15.22 18.68 -48.01
N ALA A 478 -14.69 19.55 -48.87
CA ALA A 478 -13.65 20.51 -48.50
C ALA A 478 -14.10 21.53 -47.45
N ALA A 479 -15.41 21.74 -47.29
CA ALA A 479 -15.98 22.63 -46.27
C ALA A 479 -15.88 22.03 -44.86
N ALA A 480 -15.92 20.71 -44.71
CA ALA A 480 -15.77 20.04 -43.41
C ALA A 480 -14.45 20.44 -42.74
N LYS A 481 -13.35 20.37 -43.49
CA LYS A 481 -12.01 20.71 -42.97
C LYS A 481 -11.85 22.19 -42.58
N ASN A 482 -12.57 23.10 -43.25
CA ASN A 482 -12.29 24.53 -43.18
C ASN A 482 -13.37 25.35 -42.47
N ASN A 483 -14.60 24.85 -42.37
CA ASN A 483 -15.72 25.58 -41.75
C ASN A 483 -16.26 24.90 -40.49
N GLU A 484 -15.84 23.66 -40.19
CA GLU A 484 -16.13 23.07 -38.88
C GLU A 484 -15.29 23.74 -37.79
N THR A 485 -15.90 23.92 -36.62
CA THR A 485 -15.33 24.64 -35.48
C THR A 485 -15.54 23.87 -34.18
N GLY A 486 -14.74 24.17 -33.16
CA GLY A 486 -14.73 23.43 -31.89
C GLY A 486 -13.83 22.19 -31.92
N GLY A 487 -12.65 22.29 -32.54
CA GLY A 487 -11.70 21.18 -32.73
C GLY A 487 -10.63 21.07 -31.64
N LEU A 488 -9.64 20.20 -31.89
CA LEU A 488 -8.50 19.88 -31.01
C LEU A 488 -7.87 21.15 -30.42
N TRP A 489 -7.57 21.14 -29.12
CA TRP A 489 -6.85 22.24 -28.46
C TRP A 489 -7.55 23.61 -28.52
N TYR A 490 -8.88 23.64 -28.46
CA TYR A 490 -9.66 24.86 -28.67
C TYR A 490 -9.45 25.49 -30.05
N SER A 491 -9.08 24.70 -31.07
CA SER A 491 -8.81 25.26 -32.40
C SER A 491 -10.12 25.58 -33.14
N ASN A 492 -10.08 26.72 -33.84
CA ASN A 492 -11.11 27.20 -34.77
C ASN A 492 -12.46 27.44 -34.10
N TYR A 493 -12.72 28.68 -33.67
CA TYR A 493 -14.04 29.08 -33.20
C TYR A 493 -14.43 30.45 -33.72
N VAL A 494 -15.73 30.73 -33.66
CA VAL A 494 -16.28 31.99 -34.13
C VAL A 494 -16.73 32.82 -32.94
N THR A 495 -16.05 33.94 -32.71
CA THR A 495 -16.52 34.95 -31.74
C THR A 495 -17.49 35.87 -32.44
N LEU A 496 -18.74 35.92 -31.99
CA LEU A 496 -19.79 36.67 -32.65
C LEU A 496 -19.57 38.18 -32.53
N THR A 497 -19.58 38.86 -33.67
CA THR A 497 -19.48 40.34 -33.79
C THR A 497 -20.81 40.99 -34.16
N SER A 498 -21.71 40.23 -34.80
CA SER A 498 -23.10 40.63 -35.04
C SER A 498 -24.03 39.42 -35.04
N VAL A 499 -25.26 39.63 -34.57
CA VAL A 499 -26.32 38.62 -34.52
C VAL A 499 -27.61 39.26 -35.03
N ALA A 500 -28.25 38.61 -36.00
CA ALA A 500 -29.58 38.91 -36.52
C ALA A 500 -30.34 37.59 -36.69
N ALA A 501 -31.67 37.65 -36.89
CA ALA A 501 -32.51 36.46 -36.83
C ALA A 501 -32.04 35.32 -37.75
N GLN A 502 -31.62 35.62 -38.98
CA GLN A 502 -31.16 34.63 -39.95
C GLN A 502 -29.66 34.72 -40.30
N THR A 503 -28.91 35.61 -39.65
CA THR A 503 -27.50 35.87 -40.00
C THR A 503 -26.66 36.11 -38.75
N ILE A 504 -25.51 35.44 -38.70
CA ILE A 504 -24.48 35.69 -37.68
C ILE A 504 -23.14 35.96 -38.36
N THR A 505 -22.41 36.95 -37.85
CA THR A 505 -21.05 37.27 -38.32
C THR A 505 -20.10 37.22 -37.14
N GLY A 506 -18.93 36.62 -37.34
CA GLY A 506 -17.89 36.58 -36.31
C GLY A 506 -16.48 36.58 -36.84
N THR A 507 -15.55 36.75 -35.92
CA THR A 507 -14.11 36.60 -36.16
C THR A 507 -13.75 35.13 -36.05
N CYS A 508 -12.99 34.64 -37.03
CA CYS A 508 -12.41 33.31 -37.04
C CYS A 508 -11.16 33.35 -36.18
N ASP A 509 -11.34 33.07 -34.90
CA ASP A 509 -10.26 33.12 -33.93
C ASP A 509 -9.69 31.72 -33.75
N GLY A 510 -8.35 31.64 -33.71
CA GLY A 510 -7.63 30.47 -33.22
C GLY A 510 -6.82 30.88 -32.01
N VAL A 511 -6.75 30.05 -30.97
CA VAL A 511 -5.91 30.35 -29.80
C VAL A 511 -4.41 30.31 -30.18
N TRP A 512 -4.03 29.43 -31.11
CA TRP A 512 -2.61 29.15 -31.41
C TRP A 512 -2.27 29.04 -32.91
N TRP A 513 -3.25 28.98 -33.81
CA TRP A 513 -3.03 28.72 -35.25
C TRP A 513 -3.93 29.57 -36.13
N GLY A 514 -3.45 29.91 -37.33
CA GLY A 514 -4.24 30.58 -38.36
C GLY A 514 -5.29 29.66 -38.97
N TRP A 515 -6.57 30.00 -38.82
CA TRP A 515 -7.70 29.28 -39.42
C TRP A 515 -8.10 29.91 -40.76
N THR A 516 -8.36 29.10 -41.79
CA THR A 516 -8.73 29.58 -43.14
C THR A 516 -10.13 29.06 -43.54
N PRO A 517 -11.21 29.77 -43.20
CA PRO A 517 -12.56 29.39 -43.63
C PRO A 517 -12.74 29.52 -45.14
N VAL A 518 -13.67 28.75 -45.72
CA VAL A 518 -13.99 28.76 -47.16
C VAL A 518 -15.46 29.09 -47.41
N ALA A 519 -15.75 29.82 -48.49
CA ALA A 519 -17.12 30.14 -48.85
C ALA A 519 -17.87 28.88 -49.34
N VAL A 520 -19.15 28.76 -48.97
CA VAL A 520 -20.04 27.64 -49.33
C VAL A 520 -21.46 28.18 -49.50
N THR A 521 -22.23 27.62 -50.44
CA THR A 521 -23.64 27.97 -50.64
C THR A 521 -24.51 26.73 -50.48
N GLY A 522 -25.59 26.83 -49.73
CA GLY A 522 -26.62 25.81 -49.57
C GLY A 522 -26.17 24.58 -48.79
N ALA A 523 -25.27 24.71 -47.81
CA ALA A 523 -24.85 23.58 -46.98
C ALA A 523 -26.03 23.05 -46.14
N THR A 524 -26.26 21.74 -46.16
CA THR A 524 -27.33 21.07 -45.41
C THR A 524 -26.75 20.24 -44.26
N GLY A 525 -27.53 20.02 -43.20
CA GLY A 525 -27.11 19.19 -42.06
C GLY A 525 -26.16 19.87 -41.08
N VAL A 526 -25.95 21.19 -41.24
CA VAL A 526 -25.10 21.98 -40.35
C VAL A 526 -25.82 22.24 -39.03
N SER A 527 -25.13 21.94 -37.93
CA SER A 527 -25.58 22.27 -36.57
C SER A 527 -24.72 23.40 -36.01
N ILE A 528 -25.36 24.42 -35.44
CA ILE A 528 -24.71 25.61 -34.88
C ILE A 528 -25.09 25.71 -33.41
N ALA A 529 -24.10 25.74 -32.52
CA ALA A 529 -24.30 25.68 -31.08
C ALA A 529 -23.34 26.63 -30.35
N PRO A 530 -23.65 27.04 -29.10
CA PRO A 530 -22.66 27.66 -28.23
C PRO A 530 -21.43 26.76 -28.07
N LEU A 531 -20.26 27.38 -28.09
CA LEU A 531 -19.03 26.77 -27.64
C LEU A 531 -18.61 27.49 -26.36
N ARG A 532 -18.39 26.74 -25.29
CA ARG A 532 -18.17 27.30 -23.95
C ARG A 532 -16.82 26.90 -23.38
N ILE A 533 -15.86 26.56 -24.23
CA ILE A 533 -14.47 26.27 -23.84
C ILE A 533 -13.65 27.56 -23.71
N THR A 534 -14.30 28.69 -23.42
CA THR A 534 -13.66 29.97 -23.11
C THR A 534 -12.97 29.87 -21.75
N ARG A 535 -12.08 30.82 -21.45
CA ARG A 535 -11.23 30.86 -20.24
C ARG A 535 -12.00 30.94 -18.89
N ASP A 536 -13.27 30.56 -18.86
CA ASP A 536 -14.18 30.57 -17.72
C ASP A 536 -14.10 29.28 -16.89
N PHE A 537 -14.82 29.21 -15.78
CA PHE A 537 -14.72 28.14 -14.80
C PHE A 537 -15.95 27.26 -14.76
N GLY A 538 -15.77 25.94 -14.73
CA GLY A 538 -16.87 24.97 -14.65
C GLY A 538 -16.62 23.86 -13.64
N GLU A 539 -16.51 22.63 -14.15
CA GLU A 539 -16.25 21.42 -13.37
C GLU A 539 -14.92 21.53 -12.61
N GLN A 540 -14.82 20.97 -11.40
CA GLN A 540 -13.56 20.95 -10.65
C GLN A 540 -13.33 19.56 -10.07
N GLN A 541 -12.15 18.99 -10.30
CA GLN A 541 -11.81 17.64 -9.86
C GLN A 541 -12.11 17.36 -8.38
N SER A 542 -11.83 18.30 -7.46
CA SER A 542 -12.08 18.11 -6.02
C SER A 542 -13.57 17.95 -5.66
N ILE A 543 -14.48 18.56 -6.43
CA ILE A 543 -15.94 18.44 -6.22
C ILE A 543 -16.38 17.00 -6.52
N ALA A 544 -16.09 16.51 -7.72
CA ALA A 544 -16.41 15.14 -8.12
C ALA A 544 -15.64 14.11 -7.26
N ALA A 545 -14.40 14.41 -6.85
CA ALA A 545 -13.57 13.50 -6.06
C ALA A 545 -14.17 13.28 -4.67
N LEU A 546 -14.57 14.36 -3.98
CA LEU A 546 -15.17 14.25 -2.65
C LEU A 546 -16.54 13.56 -2.72
N ASN A 547 -17.32 13.82 -3.79
CA ASN A 547 -18.60 13.17 -4.02
C ASN A 547 -18.46 11.66 -4.27
N PHE A 548 -17.51 11.22 -5.08
CA PHE A 548 -17.29 9.79 -5.30
C PHE A 548 -16.64 9.12 -4.07
N PHE A 549 -15.68 9.76 -3.41
CA PHE A 549 -15.07 9.27 -2.18
C PHE A 549 -16.11 9.05 -1.07
N ARG A 550 -17.07 9.97 -0.93
CA ARG A 550 -18.19 9.83 0.02
C ARG A 550 -19.04 8.61 -0.29
N GLY A 551 -19.32 8.34 -1.57
CA GLY A 551 -20.01 7.11 -1.99
C GLY A 551 -19.27 5.86 -1.54
N LEU A 552 -17.99 5.77 -1.88
CA LEU A 552 -17.17 4.62 -1.48
C LEU A 552 -17.07 4.47 0.04
N GLN A 553 -17.03 5.58 0.79
CA GLN A 553 -17.04 5.57 2.27
C GLN A 553 -18.35 5.03 2.83
N LEU A 554 -19.49 5.50 2.31
CA LEU A 554 -20.81 5.08 2.72
C LEU A 554 -21.06 3.61 2.37
N ASP A 555 -20.70 3.18 1.16
CA ASP A 555 -20.81 1.80 0.70
C ASP A 555 -20.00 0.84 1.57
N GLN A 556 -18.76 1.21 1.93
CA GLN A 556 -17.93 0.40 2.84
C GLN A 556 -18.52 0.29 4.24
N ARG A 557 -19.25 1.32 4.68
CA ARG A 557 -20.00 1.31 5.96
C ARG A 557 -21.40 0.71 5.82
N GLN A 558 -21.82 0.31 4.62
CA GLN A 558 -23.16 -0.17 4.30
C GLN A 558 -24.26 0.83 4.67
N MET A 559 -24.01 2.11 4.41
CA MET A 559 -24.92 3.22 4.71
C MET A 559 -25.36 3.92 3.43
N VAL A 560 -26.57 4.49 3.42
CA VAL A 560 -27.05 5.34 2.31
C VAL A 560 -26.71 6.81 2.54
N SER A 561 -26.58 7.22 3.81
CA SER A 561 -26.25 8.59 4.24
C SER A 561 -25.73 8.60 5.68
N ASP A 562 -24.89 9.56 6.06
CA ASP A 562 -24.42 9.75 7.43
C ASP A 562 -24.36 11.25 7.76
N SER A 563 -25.51 11.83 8.09
CA SER A 563 -25.63 13.26 8.41
C SER A 563 -24.88 13.66 9.69
N THR A 564 -24.43 12.69 10.49
CA THR A 564 -23.64 12.95 11.71
C THR A 564 -22.17 13.21 11.41
N ARG A 565 -21.69 12.85 10.22
CA ARG A 565 -20.33 13.09 9.73
C ARG A 565 -20.34 13.50 8.27
N ARG A 566 -20.38 14.81 8.04
CA ARG A 566 -20.38 15.39 6.69
C ARG A 566 -18.96 15.69 6.24
N LEU A 567 -18.69 15.51 4.95
CA LEU A 567 -17.44 15.98 4.34
C LEU A 567 -17.66 17.36 3.74
N ALA A 568 -16.71 18.26 3.94
CA ALA A 568 -16.73 19.61 3.40
C ALA A 568 -15.56 19.84 2.47
N LEU A 569 -15.79 20.50 1.33
CA LEU A 569 -14.72 20.98 0.46
C LEU A 569 -14.54 22.50 0.62
N LEU A 570 -13.28 22.91 0.77
CA LEU A 570 -12.82 24.28 0.60
C LEU A 570 -11.86 24.32 -0.58
N SER A 571 -11.92 25.37 -1.41
CA SER A 571 -11.03 25.55 -2.54
C SER A 571 -10.42 26.95 -2.53
N THR A 572 -9.10 27.01 -2.47
CA THR A 572 -8.30 28.24 -2.42
C THR A 572 -7.28 28.33 -3.55
N CYS A 573 -7.47 27.48 -4.56
CA CYS A 573 -6.61 27.34 -5.73
C CYS A 573 -6.51 28.66 -6.51
N VAL A 574 -5.33 28.93 -7.09
CA VAL A 574 -5.06 30.18 -7.81
C VAL A 574 -4.28 29.92 -9.10
N SER A 575 -4.90 30.20 -10.24
CA SER A 575 -4.32 29.96 -11.56
C SER A 575 -3.04 30.76 -11.81
N GLY A 576 -2.12 30.17 -12.58
CA GLY A 576 -0.96 30.86 -13.16
C GLY A 576 0.16 31.22 -12.17
N MET A 577 0.16 30.69 -10.95
CA MET A 577 1.14 31.06 -9.92
C MET A 577 2.19 29.97 -9.66
N PRO A 578 3.49 30.31 -9.71
CA PRO A 578 4.53 29.43 -9.17
C PRO A 578 4.38 29.29 -7.65
N LEU A 579 4.95 28.23 -7.08
CA LEU A 579 4.77 27.80 -5.70
C LEU A 579 5.26 28.85 -4.71
N TYR A 580 6.32 29.59 -5.03
CA TYR A 580 6.79 30.67 -4.17
C TYR A 580 5.66 31.69 -3.94
N ASN A 581 4.93 32.13 -4.97
CA ASN A 581 3.79 33.06 -4.85
C ASN A 581 2.61 32.53 -4.01
N LEU A 582 2.53 31.20 -3.85
CA LEU A 582 1.50 30.54 -3.04
C LEU A 582 1.96 30.37 -1.58
N SER A 583 3.24 30.57 -1.30
CA SER A 583 3.87 30.28 -0.01
C SER A 583 3.64 31.39 1.02
N LYS A 584 3.79 31.04 2.30
CA LYS A 584 3.63 31.96 3.42
C LYS A 584 4.68 33.07 3.34
N GLY A 585 4.24 34.31 3.63
CA GLY A 585 5.12 35.48 3.64
C GLY A 585 5.19 36.26 2.32
N GLU A 586 4.57 35.76 1.24
CA GLU A 586 4.46 36.53 0.00
C GLU A 586 3.36 37.62 0.04
N ASP A 587 3.65 38.80 -0.53
CA ASP A 587 2.86 40.05 -0.51
C ASP A 587 1.53 40.03 -1.30
N ASN A 588 0.91 38.86 -1.49
CA ASN A 588 -0.22 38.67 -2.40
C ASN A 588 -1.51 38.17 -1.73
N ASN A 589 -1.55 37.92 -0.42
CA ASN A 589 -2.73 37.43 0.34
C ASN A 589 -3.27 36.05 -0.12
N VAL A 590 -2.66 35.41 -1.12
CA VAL A 590 -3.11 34.13 -1.68
C VAL A 590 -2.99 33.00 -0.66
N TYR A 591 -1.87 32.90 0.05
CA TYR A 591 -1.69 31.93 1.12
C TYR A 591 -2.73 32.08 2.24
N LEU A 592 -3.07 33.32 2.60
CA LEU A 592 -4.02 33.61 3.69
C LEU A 592 -5.45 33.16 3.39
N ARG A 593 -5.80 32.93 2.11
CA ARG A 593 -7.11 32.35 1.73
C ARG A 593 -7.33 30.97 2.33
N ASN A 594 -6.27 30.17 2.51
CA ASN A 594 -6.31 28.88 3.20
C ASN A 594 -6.88 29.06 4.62
N LEU A 595 -6.32 30.01 5.38
CA LEU A 595 -6.73 30.29 6.76
C LEU A 595 -8.13 30.91 6.85
N GLN A 596 -8.44 31.84 5.93
CA GLN A 596 -9.74 32.53 5.89
C GLN A 596 -10.89 31.54 5.63
N SER A 597 -10.75 30.65 4.64
CA SER A 597 -11.75 29.63 4.33
C SER A 597 -11.91 28.61 5.47
N ALA A 598 -10.80 28.15 6.07
CA ALA A 598 -10.82 27.25 7.22
C ALA A 598 -11.49 27.88 8.45
N THR A 599 -11.23 29.16 8.71
CA THR A 599 -11.87 29.92 9.80
C THR A 599 -13.39 29.96 9.62
N ILE A 600 -13.87 30.17 8.39
CA ILE A 600 -15.30 30.18 8.09
C ILE A 600 -15.90 28.79 8.33
N ALA A 601 -15.25 27.72 7.87
CA ALA A 601 -15.70 26.36 8.10
C ALA A 601 -15.82 26.04 9.61
N LYS A 602 -14.81 26.42 10.40
CA LYS A 602 -14.81 26.27 11.86
C LYS A 602 -15.96 27.04 12.52
N GLN A 603 -16.17 28.30 12.15
CA GLN A 603 -17.27 29.12 12.67
C GLN A 603 -18.64 28.51 12.37
N GLN A 604 -18.83 27.89 11.20
CA GLN A 604 -20.08 27.23 10.86
C GLN A 604 -20.27 25.93 11.64
N ALA A 605 -19.21 25.15 11.86
CA ALA A 605 -19.26 23.99 12.74
C ALA A 605 -19.65 24.39 14.18
N ASP A 606 -19.05 25.46 14.70
CA ASP A 606 -19.35 25.99 16.03
C ASP A 606 -20.80 26.46 16.16
N LYS A 607 -21.31 27.20 15.17
CA LYS A 607 -22.73 27.62 15.11
C LYS A 607 -23.70 26.45 15.12
N LEU A 608 -23.31 25.34 14.51
CA LEU A 608 -24.10 24.10 14.46
C LEU A 608 -23.91 23.21 15.69
N GLY A 609 -22.97 23.55 16.58
CA GLY A 609 -22.65 22.74 17.76
C GLY A 609 -22.03 21.37 17.41
N VAL A 610 -21.31 21.26 16.29
CA VAL A 610 -20.67 20.01 15.84
C VAL A 610 -19.16 20.14 15.84
N SER A 611 -18.46 19.02 16.02
CA SER A 611 -17.00 18.97 15.92
C SER A 611 -16.53 19.16 14.47
N SER A 612 -15.32 19.69 14.29
CA SER A 612 -14.72 19.91 12.97
C SER A 612 -13.22 19.61 12.96
N GLY A 613 -12.69 19.19 11.82
CA GLY A 613 -11.26 19.05 11.58
C GLY A 613 -10.94 18.91 10.10
N ILE A 614 -9.70 19.16 9.72
CA ILE A 614 -9.16 18.94 8.39
C ILE A 614 -8.52 17.55 8.31
N PHE A 615 -8.94 16.74 7.33
CA PHE A 615 -8.40 15.39 7.12
C PHE A 615 -7.53 15.27 5.88
N LEU A 616 -7.64 16.22 4.93
CA LEU A 616 -6.96 16.15 3.65
C LEU A 616 -6.56 17.54 3.15
N ILE A 617 -5.32 17.65 2.69
CA ILE A 617 -4.83 18.75 1.86
C ILE A 617 -4.61 18.19 0.45
N GLU A 618 -5.37 18.71 -0.50
CA GLU A 618 -5.36 18.38 -1.92
C GLU A 618 -4.46 19.38 -2.65
N PHE A 619 -3.47 18.89 -3.41
CA PHE A 619 -2.49 19.74 -4.08
C PHE A 619 -2.21 19.32 -5.52
N CYS A 620 -2.31 20.28 -6.42
CA CYS A 620 -1.94 20.16 -7.83
C CYS A 620 -1.31 21.48 -8.28
N GLN A 621 -0.01 21.43 -8.57
CA GLN A 621 0.79 22.59 -8.96
C GLN A 621 2.03 22.11 -9.72
N GLY A 622 2.66 23.00 -10.48
CA GLY A 622 3.95 22.75 -11.13
C GLY A 622 4.05 23.39 -12.50
N GLY A 623 2.93 23.65 -13.17
CA GLY A 623 2.91 24.16 -14.55
C GLY A 623 3.44 25.58 -14.74
N SER A 624 3.50 26.38 -13.68
CA SER A 624 4.07 27.74 -13.72
C SER A 624 5.53 27.78 -13.25
N GLU A 625 6.13 26.64 -12.92
CA GLU A 625 7.54 26.54 -12.57
C GLU A 625 8.39 26.55 -13.85
N THR A 626 8.54 27.71 -14.49
CA THR A 626 9.27 27.84 -15.75
C THR A 626 10.77 28.04 -15.58
N THR A 627 11.25 28.30 -14.36
CA THR A 627 12.68 28.46 -14.04
C THR A 627 13.15 27.77 -12.75
N THR A 628 12.24 27.17 -11.97
CA THR A 628 12.57 26.55 -10.69
C THR A 628 13.13 25.14 -10.88
N ASN A 629 14.33 24.88 -10.36
CA ASN A 629 14.95 23.55 -10.40
C ASN A 629 14.48 22.65 -9.25
N TYR A 630 14.90 21.38 -9.29
CA TYR A 630 14.53 20.37 -8.29
C TYR A 630 14.81 20.79 -6.84
N ASP A 631 16.02 21.31 -6.54
CA ASP A 631 16.41 21.64 -5.17
C ASP A 631 15.57 22.80 -4.60
N THR A 632 15.38 23.85 -5.40
CA THR A 632 14.59 25.02 -5.00
C THR A 632 13.12 24.65 -4.81
N TYR A 633 12.56 23.89 -5.76
CA TYR A 633 11.16 23.47 -5.68
C TYR A 633 10.92 22.52 -4.51
N GLY A 634 11.80 21.54 -4.29
CA GLY A 634 11.67 20.58 -3.19
C GLY A 634 11.73 21.24 -1.81
N ALA A 635 12.58 22.26 -1.63
CA ALA A 635 12.63 23.04 -0.40
C ALA A 635 11.34 23.86 -0.19
N LEU A 636 10.85 24.54 -1.23
CA LEU A 636 9.61 25.31 -1.19
C LEU A 636 8.39 24.42 -0.91
N LEU A 637 8.29 23.25 -1.55
CA LEU A 637 7.21 22.30 -1.35
C LEU A 637 7.16 21.80 0.10
N SER A 638 8.31 21.51 0.67
CA SER A 638 8.42 21.06 2.06
C SER A 638 7.99 22.16 3.04
N ALA A 639 8.45 23.39 2.83
CA ALA A 639 8.06 24.56 3.63
C ALA A 639 6.56 24.83 3.53
N TYR A 640 6.02 24.84 2.31
CA TYR A 640 4.61 25.10 2.03
C TYR A 640 3.68 24.16 2.81
N PHE A 641 3.91 22.85 2.76
CA PHE A 641 3.07 21.90 3.50
C PHE A 641 3.30 21.95 5.02
N SER A 642 4.51 22.29 5.49
CA SER A 642 4.74 22.53 6.91
C SER A 642 3.92 23.73 7.38
N ASP A 643 4.05 24.86 6.70
CA ASP A 643 3.36 26.11 7.01
C ASP A 643 1.83 25.93 7.02
N ILE A 644 1.28 25.27 5.99
CA ILE A 644 -0.17 25.04 5.92
C ILE A 644 -0.66 24.22 7.10
N LYS A 645 0.04 23.15 7.48
CA LYS A 645 -0.35 22.33 8.63
C LYS A 645 -0.27 23.13 9.93
N ASP A 646 0.84 23.83 10.13
CA ASP A 646 1.10 24.63 11.34
C ASP A 646 0.07 25.74 11.53
N ASP A 647 -0.46 26.31 10.44
CA ASP A 647 -1.47 27.36 10.51
C ASP A 647 -2.92 26.83 10.56
N LEU A 648 -3.24 25.72 9.87
CA LEU A 648 -4.62 25.22 9.80
C LEU A 648 -5.02 24.36 10.99
N MET A 649 -4.12 23.54 11.52
CA MET A 649 -4.43 22.63 12.62
C MET A 649 -4.90 23.37 13.89
N PRO A 650 -4.27 24.49 14.30
CA PRO A 650 -4.75 25.28 15.43
C PRO A 650 -6.15 25.88 15.25
N ILE A 651 -6.56 26.22 14.01
CA ILE A 651 -7.91 26.75 13.73
C ILE A 651 -8.98 25.72 14.10
N PHE A 652 -8.74 24.45 13.79
CA PHE A 652 -9.65 23.36 14.12
C PHE A 652 -9.44 22.78 15.53
N GLY A 653 -8.32 23.11 16.18
CA GLY A 653 -7.94 22.53 17.47
C GLY A 653 -7.61 21.04 17.38
N GLN A 654 -6.99 20.62 16.27
CA GLN A 654 -6.57 19.22 16.06
C GLN A 654 -5.05 19.08 16.23
N ASP A 655 -4.62 17.95 16.77
CA ASP A 655 -3.19 17.63 16.97
C ASP A 655 -2.69 16.53 16.01
N VAL A 656 -3.56 16.06 15.11
CA VAL A 656 -3.26 15.00 14.15
C VAL A 656 -3.15 15.61 12.76
N ASP A 657 -2.01 15.40 12.11
CA ASP A 657 -1.77 15.88 10.75
C ASP A 657 -2.82 15.34 9.75
N PRO A 658 -3.29 16.17 8.81
CA PRO A 658 -4.05 15.70 7.66
C PRO A 658 -3.18 14.86 6.71
N PHE A 659 -3.84 14.08 5.86
CA PHE A 659 -3.20 13.50 4.69
C PHE A 659 -2.83 14.60 3.67
N ILE A 660 -1.79 14.35 2.87
CA ILE A 660 -1.40 15.21 1.74
C ILE A 660 -1.56 14.40 0.46
N GLU A 661 -2.40 14.86 -0.45
CA GLU A 661 -2.57 14.27 -1.77
C GLU A 661 -1.98 15.19 -2.82
N ILE A 662 -1.04 14.68 -3.61
CA ILE A 662 -0.44 15.39 -4.74
C ILE A 662 -0.92 14.77 -6.05
N VAL A 663 -1.31 15.61 -7.00
CA VAL A 663 -1.47 15.23 -8.41
C VAL A 663 -0.42 15.97 -9.22
N PRO A 664 0.66 15.29 -9.67
CA PRO A 664 1.63 15.87 -10.56
C PRO A 664 0.97 16.37 -11.85
N ILE A 665 1.45 17.53 -12.32
CA ILE A 665 0.93 18.10 -13.55
C ILE A 665 1.36 17.26 -14.75
N SER A 666 0.51 17.23 -15.78
CA SER A 666 0.80 16.71 -17.12
C SER A 666 0.08 17.58 -18.16
N GLY A 667 0.36 17.38 -19.44
CA GLY A 667 -0.16 18.19 -20.54
C GLY A 667 0.85 19.23 -21.02
N MET A 668 0.39 20.14 -21.90
CA MET A 668 1.27 21.06 -22.63
C MET A 668 2.01 22.09 -21.75
N ASN A 669 1.67 22.19 -20.46
CA ASN A 669 2.31 23.05 -19.46
C ASN A 669 3.44 22.37 -18.68
N MET A 670 3.91 21.19 -19.12
CA MET A 670 5.05 20.54 -18.48
C MET A 670 6.31 21.42 -18.54
N PRO A 671 6.91 21.77 -17.38
CA PRO A 671 8.17 22.49 -17.35
C PRO A 671 9.27 21.74 -18.08
N SER A 672 10.00 22.41 -18.96
CA SER A 672 11.15 21.86 -19.69
C SER A 672 12.46 22.03 -18.91
N ILE A 673 12.43 21.87 -17.58
CA ILE A 673 13.57 22.13 -16.69
C ILE A 673 14.13 20.82 -16.16
N GLY A 674 15.45 20.69 -16.25
CA GLY A 674 16.18 19.53 -15.73
C GLY A 674 15.63 18.23 -16.31
N TYR A 675 15.46 17.23 -15.46
CA TYR A 675 14.94 15.91 -15.84
C TYR A 675 13.61 15.67 -15.11
N ASN A 676 12.54 16.33 -15.57
CA ASN A 676 11.25 16.37 -14.87
C ASN A 676 11.39 16.82 -13.40
N ASP A 677 12.19 17.86 -13.17
CA ASP A 677 12.62 18.27 -11.82
C ASP A 677 11.46 18.50 -10.84
N ILE A 678 10.37 19.10 -11.30
CA ILE A 678 9.19 19.39 -10.47
C ILE A 678 8.49 18.11 -10.02
N ALA A 679 8.16 17.23 -10.98
CA ALA A 679 7.48 15.98 -10.68
C ALA A 679 8.37 15.04 -9.86
N ARG A 680 9.69 15.04 -10.12
CA ARG A 680 10.68 14.32 -9.30
C ARG A 680 10.70 14.82 -7.86
N ALA A 681 10.69 16.14 -7.64
CA ALA A 681 10.62 16.71 -6.30
C ALA A 681 9.32 16.35 -5.56
N GLN A 682 8.17 16.33 -6.25
CA GLN A 682 6.88 15.90 -5.69
C GLN A 682 6.88 14.42 -5.31
N VAL A 683 7.40 13.55 -6.18
CA VAL A 683 7.57 12.12 -5.92
C VAL A 683 8.50 11.88 -4.73
N ASP A 684 9.63 12.57 -4.68
CA ASP A 684 10.61 12.40 -3.60
C ASP A 684 10.09 12.96 -2.27
N TYR A 685 9.30 14.02 -2.28
CA TYR A 685 8.58 14.51 -1.09
C TYR A 685 7.63 13.45 -0.55
N VAL A 686 6.82 12.84 -1.42
CA VAL A 686 5.87 11.78 -1.04
C VAL A 686 6.58 10.54 -0.52
N LYS A 687 7.69 10.12 -1.13
CA LYS A 687 8.50 8.98 -0.65
C LYS A 687 9.08 9.21 0.75
N LYS A 688 9.34 10.47 1.14
CA LYS A 688 9.95 10.83 2.43
C LYS A 688 8.92 11.19 3.51
N THR A 689 7.69 11.53 3.13
CA THR A 689 6.69 12.12 4.03
C THR A 689 5.57 11.13 4.30
N PRO A 690 5.48 10.56 5.52
CA PRO A 690 4.35 9.68 5.88
C PRO A 690 3.02 10.41 5.71
N GLY A 691 2.00 9.74 5.18
CA GLY A 691 0.68 10.35 4.97
C GLY A 691 0.56 11.21 3.71
N ALA A 692 1.66 11.43 2.98
CA ALA A 692 1.63 12.01 1.65
C ALA A 692 1.54 10.91 0.58
N TYR A 693 0.79 11.15 -0.50
CA TYR A 693 0.66 10.20 -1.62
C TYR A 693 0.38 10.91 -2.94
N ILE A 694 0.71 10.24 -4.05
CA ILE A 694 0.32 10.65 -5.40
C ILE A 694 -0.86 9.82 -5.85
N ALA A 695 -2.04 10.43 -5.98
CA ALA A 695 -3.24 9.67 -6.33
C ALA A 695 -3.26 9.23 -7.80
N THR A 696 -2.79 10.11 -8.68
CA THR A 696 -2.73 9.90 -10.13
C THR A 696 -1.86 11.02 -10.71
N VAL A 697 -1.63 10.94 -12.01
CA VAL A 697 -1.19 12.05 -12.85
C VAL A 697 -2.38 12.54 -13.69
N GLY A 698 -2.27 13.74 -14.26
CA GLY A 698 -3.33 14.36 -15.05
C GLY A 698 -3.74 13.60 -16.32
N TYR A 699 -2.77 13.04 -17.05
CA TYR A 699 -3.04 12.15 -18.17
C TYR A 699 -3.55 10.80 -17.61
N PRO A 700 -4.33 10.01 -18.36
CA PRO A 700 -4.80 10.22 -19.73
C PRO A 700 -6.12 11.00 -19.79
N ALA A 701 -6.43 11.91 -18.86
CA ALA A 701 -7.69 12.66 -18.94
C ALA A 701 -7.85 13.35 -20.30
N ILE A 702 -9.07 13.34 -20.85
CA ILE A 702 -9.39 14.16 -22.02
C ILE A 702 -9.15 15.61 -21.65
N ASP A 703 -8.27 16.25 -22.40
CA ASP A 703 -7.86 17.61 -22.16
C ASP A 703 -8.14 18.49 -23.37
N TYR A 704 -7.86 19.76 -23.21
CA TYR A 704 -7.98 20.73 -24.27
C TYR A 704 -6.64 21.48 -24.50
N GLY A 705 -5.51 21.05 -23.96
CA GLY A 705 -4.26 21.81 -24.03
C GLY A 705 -3.44 21.66 -22.80
N PHE A 706 -3.69 22.67 -22.01
CA PHE A 706 -3.02 22.97 -20.78
C PHE A 706 -3.90 22.60 -19.58
N HIS A 707 -5.16 22.24 -19.83
CA HIS A 707 -6.22 22.06 -18.85
C HIS A 707 -7.18 20.96 -19.33
N TYR A 708 -7.82 20.28 -18.38
CA TYR A 708 -8.72 19.17 -18.68
C TYR A 708 -10.05 19.66 -19.28
N SER A 709 -10.75 18.75 -19.95
CA SER A 709 -12.18 18.94 -20.24
C SER A 709 -13.00 18.68 -18.96
N SER A 710 -14.27 19.04 -18.95
CA SER A 710 -15.16 18.68 -17.83
C SER A 710 -15.21 17.17 -17.57
N ASN A 711 -15.14 16.35 -18.63
CA ASN A 711 -15.04 14.90 -18.49
C ASN A 711 -13.67 14.47 -17.98
N GLY A 712 -12.61 15.16 -18.37
CA GLY A 712 -11.26 14.97 -17.86
C GLY A 712 -11.15 15.28 -16.36
N GLU A 713 -11.74 16.38 -15.89
CA GLU A 713 -11.84 16.71 -14.47
C GLU A 713 -12.49 15.58 -13.67
N ARG A 714 -13.60 15.01 -14.17
CA ARG A 714 -14.29 13.89 -13.52
C ARG A 714 -13.49 12.59 -13.56
N TYR A 715 -12.71 12.35 -14.62
CA TYR A 715 -11.77 11.23 -14.67
C TYR A 715 -10.71 11.35 -13.56
N VAL A 716 -10.00 12.49 -13.50
CA VAL A 716 -8.95 12.71 -12.49
C VAL A 716 -9.56 12.66 -11.09
N ALA A 717 -10.73 13.27 -10.91
CA ALA A 717 -11.50 13.19 -9.68
C ALA A 717 -11.80 11.75 -9.25
N ALA A 718 -12.18 10.89 -10.20
CA ALA A 718 -12.50 9.51 -9.92
C ALA A 718 -11.27 8.69 -9.51
N MET A 719 -10.12 8.95 -10.14
CA MET A 719 -8.84 8.37 -9.73
C MET A 719 -8.45 8.80 -8.31
N ARG A 720 -8.59 10.09 -7.98
CA ARG A 720 -8.37 10.62 -6.63
C ARG A 720 -9.27 9.95 -5.60
N ALA A 721 -10.57 9.88 -5.88
CA ALA A 721 -11.54 9.21 -5.00
C ALA A 721 -11.21 7.73 -4.76
N LYS A 722 -10.83 7.01 -5.81
CA LYS A 722 -10.41 5.60 -5.74
C LYS A 722 -9.21 5.45 -4.79
N VAL A 723 -8.18 6.26 -4.95
CA VAL A 723 -6.97 6.18 -4.11
C VAL A 723 -7.23 6.65 -2.68
N ARG A 724 -7.97 7.75 -2.48
CA ARG A 724 -8.43 8.19 -1.15
C ARG A 724 -9.15 7.06 -0.42
N HIS A 725 -9.99 6.29 -1.12
CA HIS A 725 -10.67 5.16 -0.51
C HIS A 725 -9.70 4.08 -0.03
N ARG A 726 -8.71 3.69 -0.86
CA ARG A 726 -7.67 2.71 -0.49
C ARG A 726 -6.86 3.18 0.72
N ILE A 727 -6.43 4.44 0.73
CA ILE A 727 -5.55 4.95 1.78
C ILE A 727 -6.34 5.31 3.04
N ILE A 728 -7.36 6.15 2.94
CA ILE A 728 -8.01 6.80 4.09
C ILE A 728 -9.09 5.91 4.71
N ASN A 729 -9.90 5.23 3.91
CA ASN A 729 -10.95 4.38 4.47
C ASN A 729 -10.46 2.93 4.70
N GLN A 730 -9.71 2.35 3.77
CA GLN A 730 -9.20 0.98 3.90
C GLN A 730 -7.87 0.90 4.68
N GLY A 731 -7.12 2.01 4.83
CA GLY A 731 -5.87 2.01 5.58
C GLY A 731 -4.73 1.25 4.89
N MET A 732 -4.72 1.17 3.56
CA MET A 732 -3.70 0.47 2.79
C MET A 732 -2.45 1.33 2.58
N ALA A 733 -1.27 0.70 2.53
CA ALA A 733 -0.01 1.32 2.10
C ALA A 733 0.07 1.46 0.57
N TRP A 734 -1.03 1.92 -0.05
CA TRP A 734 -1.15 2.05 -1.50
C TRP A 734 -0.06 2.97 -2.07
N ARG A 735 0.54 2.57 -3.19
CA ARG A 735 1.48 3.38 -3.98
C ARG A 735 1.04 3.37 -5.45
N PRO A 736 1.37 4.39 -6.25
CA PRO A 736 0.95 4.46 -7.65
C PRO A 736 1.84 3.58 -8.55
N LEU A 737 1.37 3.29 -9.77
CA LEU A 737 2.23 2.74 -10.81
C LEU A 737 3.40 3.69 -11.05
N ILE A 738 4.62 3.25 -10.73
CA ILE A 738 5.79 4.13 -10.78
C ILE A 738 7.07 3.31 -11.01
N MET A 739 8.03 3.89 -11.74
CA MET A 739 9.39 3.35 -11.79
C MET A 739 9.99 3.36 -10.37
N GLU A 740 10.76 2.34 -10.01
CA GLU A 740 11.46 2.29 -8.72
C GLU A 740 12.97 2.24 -8.89
N LYS A 741 13.44 1.59 -9.96
CA LYS A 741 14.86 1.46 -10.25
C LYS A 741 15.08 1.35 -11.76
N ALA A 742 16.14 1.99 -12.24
CA ALA A 742 16.64 1.86 -13.61
C ALA A 742 18.04 1.25 -13.58
N THR A 743 18.23 0.13 -14.27
CA THR A 743 19.52 -0.58 -14.34
C THR A 743 20.05 -0.49 -15.76
N LEU A 744 21.20 0.14 -15.96
CA LEU A 744 21.82 0.30 -17.28
C LEU A 744 22.88 -0.78 -17.51
N ARG A 745 22.80 -1.49 -18.64
CA ARG A 745 23.79 -2.47 -19.08
C ARG A 745 23.98 -2.41 -20.60
N GLY A 746 25.21 -2.14 -21.05
CA GLY A 746 25.46 -1.94 -22.48
C GLY A 746 24.62 -0.80 -23.05
N LYS A 747 23.72 -1.11 -24.00
CA LYS A 747 22.78 -0.15 -24.59
C LYS A 747 21.36 -0.27 -24.00
N THR A 748 21.16 -1.13 -23.03
CA THR A 748 19.83 -1.54 -22.56
C THR A 748 19.60 -1.07 -21.13
N ILE A 749 18.39 -0.61 -20.85
CA ILE A 749 17.96 -0.16 -19.53
C ILE A 749 16.76 -0.99 -19.12
N LEU A 750 16.88 -1.69 -17.99
CA LEU A 750 15.77 -2.41 -17.38
C LEU A 750 15.19 -1.61 -16.22
N LEU A 751 13.90 -1.32 -16.30
CA LEU A 751 13.13 -0.61 -15.29
C LEU A 751 12.32 -1.60 -14.43
N ASP A 752 12.55 -1.56 -13.11
CA ASP A 752 11.65 -2.21 -12.15
C ASP A 752 10.54 -1.23 -11.79
N CYS A 753 9.27 -1.62 -11.96
CA CYS A 753 8.12 -0.79 -11.64
C CYS A 753 7.33 -1.34 -10.45
N HIS A 754 6.86 -0.47 -9.56
CA HIS A 754 5.78 -0.82 -8.64
C HIS A 754 4.48 -0.86 -9.43
N VAL A 755 3.72 -1.96 -9.37
CA VAL A 755 2.47 -2.13 -10.11
C VAL A 755 1.34 -2.43 -9.13
N PRO A 756 0.42 -1.48 -8.87
CA PRO A 756 -0.63 -1.64 -7.85
C PRO A 756 -1.59 -2.77 -8.20
N TYR A 757 -1.87 -2.96 -9.49
CA TYR A 757 -2.69 -4.04 -10.03
C TYR A 757 -2.04 -4.65 -11.29
N SER A 758 -1.30 -5.74 -11.14
CA SER A 758 -0.62 -6.38 -12.27
C SER A 758 -1.59 -7.08 -13.24
N PRO A 759 -1.21 -7.29 -14.51
CA PRO A 759 0.04 -6.85 -15.16
C PRO A 759 0.01 -5.39 -15.64
N MET A 760 1.16 -4.82 -16.02
CA MET A 760 1.20 -3.61 -16.83
C MET A 760 0.68 -3.87 -18.25
N GLN A 761 0.14 -2.82 -18.87
CA GLN A 761 -0.37 -2.84 -20.24
C GLN A 761 -0.12 -1.50 -20.94
N VAL A 762 -0.16 -1.53 -22.28
CA VAL A 762 -0.09 -0.32 -23.11
C VAL A 762 -1.50 0.11 -23.50
N LEU A 763 -1.89 1.31 -23.12
CA LEU A 763 -3.15 1.92 -23.55
C LEU A 763 -2.91 3.27 -24.23
N PRO A 764 -3.72 3.62 -25.24
CA PRO A 764 -3.69 4.97 -25.81
C PRO A 764 -4.04 6.00 -24.74
N CYS A 765 -3.32 7.12 -24.71
CA CYS A 765 -3.60 8.24 -23.81
C CYS A 765 -4.21 9.41 -24.59
N TRP A 766 -5.02 10.23 -23.93
CA TRP A 766 -5.53 11.45 -24.54
C TRP A 766 -4.46 12.53 -24.60
N ARG A 767 -4.47 13.27 -25.71
CA ARG A 767 -3.69 14.47 -25.94
C ARG A 767 -4.60 15.45 -26.67
N GLY A 768 -5.15 16.40 -25.93
CA GLY A 768 -6.33 17.13 -26.38
C GLY A 768 -7.54 16.18 -26.50
N GLN A 769 -8.32 16.34 -27.57
CA GLN A 769 -9.50 15.51 -27.86
C GLN A 769 -9.17 14.38 -28.85
N SER A 770 -7.91 13.92 -28.88
CA SER A 770 -7.46 12.77 -29.68
C SER A 770 -6.56 11.87 -28.85
N THR A 771 -6.54 10.58 -29.17
CA THR A 771 -5.64 9.64 -28.49
C THR A 771 -4.32 9.45 -29.23
N VAL A 772 -3.25 9.20 -28.50
CA VAL A 772 -1.91 8.91 -29.02
C VAL A 772 -1.31 7.67 -28.34
N THR A 773 -0.54 6.90 -29.11
CA THR A 773 0.40 5.89 -28.63
C THR A 773 1.78 6.24 -29.16
N PHE A 774 2.73 6.49 -28.27
CA PHE A 774 4.11 6.83 -28.61
C PHE A 774 4.92 5.56 -28.89
N ASP A 775 5.84 5.64 -29.86
CA ASP A 775 6.73 4.52 -30.20
C ASP A 775 7.68 4.16 -29.04
N ASP A 776 8.04 5.14 -28.21
CA ASP A 776 8.84 4.99 -26.98
C ASP A 776 7.98 4.89 -25.72
N LEU A 777 6.65 4.72 -25.85
CA LEU A 777 5.67 4.66 -24.75
C LEU A 777 5.62 5.89 -23.82
N GLY A 778 6.29 7.00 -24.16
CA GLY A 778 6.40 8.20 -23.33
C GLY A 778 7.72 8.32 -22.54
N PHE A 779 8.72 7.50 -22.87
CA PHE A 779 10.04 7.54 -22.23
C PHE A 779 10.99 8.50 -22.95
N GLY A 780 11.79 9.23 -22.18
CA GLY A 780 12.96 9.96 -22.66
C GLY A 780 14.22 9.46 -21.95
N VAL A 781 15.37 9.49 -22.63
CA VAL A 781 16.66 9.13 -22.03
C VAL A 781 17.68 10.22 -22.32
N TYR A 782 18.40 10.63 -21.28
CA TYR A 782 19.39 11.70 -21.33
C TYR A 782 20.72 11.24 -20.73
N ASP A 783 21.82 11.57 -21.38
CA ASP A 783 23.16 11.30 -20.86
C ASP A 783 23.40 12.07 -19.56
N GLY A 784 23.74 11.36 -18.47
CA GLY A 784 23.82 11.98 -17.16
C GLY A 784 25.03 12.89 -16.93
N ALA A 785 26.00 12.92 -17.86
CA ALA A 785 27.16 13.81 -17.80
C ALA A 785 26.98 15.07 -18.65
N THR A 786 26.41 14.92 -19.86
CA THR A 786 26.29 15.99 -20.85
C THR A 786 24.88 16.58 -20.94
N GLY A 787 23.86 15.86 -20.49
CA GLY A 787 22.45 16.21 -20.64
C GLY A 787 21.89 16.04 -22.06
N ALA A 788 22.67 15.46 -22.98
CA ALA A 788 22.21 15.21 -24.34
C ALA A 788 21.13 14.13 -24.38
N THR A 789 20.09 14.33 -25.19
CA THR A 789 19.08 13.30 -25.45
C THR A 789 19.71 12.13 -26.20
N LEU A 790 19.45 10.92 -25.73
CA LEU A 790 19.89 9.66 -26.31
C LEU A 790 18.73 9.02 -27.09
N PRO A 791 18.91 8.65 -28.37
CA PRO A 791 17.86 8.01 -29.15
C PRO A 791 17.44 6.66 -28.56
N ILE A 792 16.13 6.47 -28.38
CA ILE A 792 15.52 5.18 -28.01
C ILE A 792 15.23 4.42 -29.30
N ALA A 793 15.73 3.19 -29.37
CA ALA A 793 15.45 2.25 -30.47
C ALA A 793 14.14 1.49 -30.24
N SER A 794 13.84 1.13 -28.99
CA SER A 794 12.56 0.53 -28.57
C SER A 794 12.33 0.71 -27.07
N ALA A 795 11.06 0.72 -26.67
CA ALA A 795 10.61 0.61 -25.28
C ALA A 795 9.49 -0.44 -25.20
N GLU A 796 9.68 -1.48 -24.39
CA GLU A 796 8.78 -2.65 -24.37
C GLU A 796 8.46 -3.09 -22.93
N ILE A 797 7.21 -3.47 -22.68
CA ILE A 797 6.82 -4.17 -21.46
C ILE A 797 7.27 -5.63 -21.61
N VAL A 798 8.30 -6.03 -20.87
CA VAL A 798 8.95 -7.36 -20.97
C VAL A 798 8.58 -8.30 -19.82
N GLY A 799 7.72 -7.84 -18.89
CA GLY A 799 7.17 -8.61 -17.78
C GLY A 799 5.93 -7.92 -17.18
N GLU A 800 5.34 -8.48 -16.14
CA GLU A 800 4.21 -7.85 -15.45
C GLU A 800 4.56 -6.51 -14.77
N THR A 801 5.84 -6.32 -14.46
CA THR A 801 6.42 -5.21 -13.68
C THR A 801 7.72 -4.66 -14.28
N GLN A 802 8.14 -5.17 -15.44
CA GLN A 802 9.42 -4.86 -16.06
C GLN A 802 9.23 -4.16 -17.41
N ILE A 803 10.01 -3.09 -17.64
CA ILE A 803 10.09 -2.40 -18.92
C ILE A 803 11.55 -2.38 -19.37
N GLU A 804 11.79 -2.78 -20.61
CA GLU A 804 13.10 -2.69 -21.25
C GLU A 804 13.13 -1.53 -22.24
N ILE A 805 14.15 -0.67 -22.12
CA ILE A 805 14.43 0.41 -23.06
C ILE A 805 15.76 0.09 -23.74
N THR A 806 15.76 -0.04 -25.06
CA THR A 806 16.98 -0.22 -25.86
C THR A 806 17.38 1.11 -26.49
N LEU A 807 18.62 1.55 -26.27
CA LEU A 807 19.18 2.76 -26.87
C LEU A 807 19.82 2.47 -28.23
N GLY A 808 19.90 3.50 -29.08
CA GLY A 808 20.59 3.42 -30.37
C GLY A 808 22.10 3.15 -30.24
N SER A 809 22.71 3.54 -29.12
CA SER A 809 24.11 3.28 -28.79
C SER A 809 24.32 3.20 -27.27
N ALA A 810 25.32 2.46 -26.83
CA ALA A 810 25.69 2.38 -25.42
C ALA A 810 26.18 3.75 -24.90
N PRO A 811 25.61 4.29 -23.81
CA PRO A 811 26.09 5.52 -23.19
C PRO A 811 27.37 5.26 -22.39
N SER A 812 28.20 6.30 -22.26
CA SER A 812 29.47 6.24 -21.51
C SER A 812 29.33 6.56 -20.02
N ALA A 813 28.14 6.96 -19.57
CA ALA A 813 27.85 7.36 -18.21
C ALA A 813 26.43 6.89 -17.81
N PRO A 814 26.11 6.86 -16.50
CA PRO A 814 24.73 6.69 -16.06
C PRO A 814 23.81 7.72 -16.71
N VAL A 815 22.59 7.30 -17.05
CA VAL A 815 21.61 8.11 -17.77
C VAL A 815 20.49 8.55 -16.85
N TRP A 816 19.78 9.60 -17.24
CA TRP A 816 18.47 9.92 -16.70
C TRP A 816 17.40 9.33 -17.60
N VAL A 817 16.50 8.54 -17.02
CA VAL A 817 15.31 8.03 -17.68
C VAL A 817 14.14 8.87 -17.19
N THR A 818 13.49 9.58 -18.10
CA THR A 818 12.26 10.33 -17.86
C THR A 818 11.07 9.52 -18.37
N TYR A 819 9.93 9.70 -17.74
CA TYR A 819 8.64 9.24 -18.26
C TYR A 819 7.65 10.40 -18.22
N GLY A 820 6.94 10.64 -19.32
CA GLY A 820 6.04 11.78 -19.47
C GLY A 820 6.78 13.12 -19.28
N ASP A 821 7.86 13.35 -20.01
CA ASP A 821 8.57 14.63 -19.99
C ASP A 821 7.91 15.71 -20.87
N SER A 822 8.55 16.87 -20.98
CA SER A 822 8.04 17.99 -21.78
C SER A 822 7.93 17.67 -23.27
N SER A 823 8.78 16.77 -23.81
CA SER A 823 8.70 16.34 -25.21
C SER A 823 7.46 15.46 -25.46
N HIS A 824 7.03 14.73 -24.42
CA HIS A 824 5.80 13.94 -24.40
C HIS A 824 4.59 14.70 -23.80
N GLN A 825 4.74 16.00 -23.51
CA GLN A 825 3.72 16.81 -22.85
C GLN A 825 3.16 16.16 -21.59
N GLY A 826 4.01 15.55 -20.76
CA GLY A 826 3.58 14.97 -19.49
C GLY A 826 2.87 13.62 -19.61
N SER A 827 2.78 13.06 -20.82
CA SER A 827 1.94 11.90 -21.12
C SER A 827 2.76 10.66 -21.45
N GLY A 828 2.15 9.49 -21.29
CA GLY A 828 2.72 8.21 -21.72
C GLY A 828 1.66 7.13 -21.82
N ASN A 829 2.07 5.93 -22.20
CA ASN A 829 1.14 4.85 -22.56
C ASN A 829 1.14 3.65 -21.61
N VAL A 830 1.86 3.71 -20.48
CA VAL A 830 1.96 2.60 -19.53
C VAL A 830 0.92 2.72 -18.42
N PHE A 831 0.10 1.68 -18.29
CA PHE A 831 -0.96 1.54 -17.30
C PHE A 831 -0.84 0.20 -16.59
N ASP A 832 -1.48 0.08 -15.43
CA ASP A 832 -1.73 -1.22 -14.81
C ASP A 832 -3.07 -1.81 -15.28
N SER A 833 -3.46 -2.97 -14.75
CA SER A 833 -4.68 -3.69 -15.16
C SER A 833 -5.86 -3.51 -14.20
N ASP A 834 -5.89 -2.45 -13.39
CA ASP A 834 -6.98 -2.22 -12.41
C ASP A 834 -8.35 -2.15 -13.11
N PRO A 835 -9.30 -3.06 -12.79
CA PRO A 835 -10.61 -3.11 -13.43
C PRO A 835 -11.60 -2.09 -12.85
N ALA A 836 -11.16 -1.23 -11.92
CA ALA A 836 -12.01 -0.22 -11.30
C ALA A 836 -12.62 0.71 -12.35
N VAL A 837 -13.86 1.11 -12.09
CA VAL A 837 -14.59 2.10 -12.88
C VAL A 837 -15.18 3.17 -11.96
N SER A 838 -15.37 4.37 -12.49
CA SER A 838 -16.00 5.46 -11.74
C SER A 838 -17.50 5.23 -11.53
N ARG A 839 -18.07 5.93 -10.56
CA ARG A 839 -19.54 6.05 -10.46
C ARG A 839 -20.12 7.03 -11.47
N ASP A 840 -19.41 8.14 -11.65
CA ASP A 840 -19.75 9.16 -12.63
C ASP A 840 -19.55 8.63 -14.04
N VAL A 841 -20.36 9.09 -14.99
CA VAL A 841 -20.30 8.66 -16.39
C VAL A 841 -19.83 9.79 -17.29
N TYR A 842 -19.21 9.43 -18.41
CA TYR A 842 -18.89 10.39 -19.47
C TYR A 842 -20.19 10.98 -20.03
N GLN A 843 -20.27 12.31 -20.09
CA GLN A 843 -21.45 13.00 -20.56
C GLN A 843 -21.10 14.05 -21.60
N TRP A 844 -21.88 14.05 -22.68
CA TRP A 844 -21.87 15.08 -23.68
C TRP A 844 -23.29 15.24 -24.21
N TRP A 845 -23.72 16.48 -24.43
CA TRP A 845 -24.97 16.76 -25.12
C TRP A 845 -24.84 18.04 -25.95
N GLU A 846 -25.38 17.98 -27.15
CA GLU A 846 -25.29 19.07 -28.11
C GLU A 846 -25.85 20.38 -27.53
N GLY A 847 -25.17 21.51 -27.76
CA GLY A 847 -25.63 22.83 -27.30
C GLY A 847 -25.35 23.16 -25.83
N ASN A 848 -24.67 22.29 -25.09
CA ASN A 848 -24.28 22.52 -23.69
C ASN A 848 -22.98 23.31 -23.53
N GLY A 849 -22.26 23.53 -24.63
CA GLY A 849 -20.99 24.24 -24.66
C GLY A 849 -19.74 23.38 -24.74
N ALA A 850 -19.84 22.07 -24.51
CA ALA A 850 -18.75 21.14 -24.78
C ALA A 850 -18.51 21.07 -26.30
N PRO A 851 -17.26 20.90 -26.76
CA PRO A 851 -16.92 20.87 -28.17
C PRO A 851 -17.49 19.61 -28.84
N TYR A 852 -17.82 19.68 -30.13
CA TYR A 852 -18.32 18.52 -30.88
C TYR A 852 -17.34 17.34 -30.94
N SER A 853 -16.03 17.60 -30.84
CA SER A 853 -14.99 16.58 -30.74
C SER A 853 -15.10 15.71 -29.48
N GLU A 854 -15.82 16.16 -28.46
CA GLU A 854 -16.14 15.36 -27.26
C GLU A 854 -17.42 14.54 -27.41
N ASN A 855 -18.08 14.56 -28.57
CA ASN A 855 -19.17 13.62 -28.84
C ASN A 855 -18.62 12.22 -29.18
N ILE A 856 -18.05 11.55 -28.18
CA ILE A 856 -17.39 10.25 -28.34
C ILE A 856 -18.39 9.14 -27.99
N SER A 857 -19.01 8.56 -29.02
CA SER A 857 -20.06 7.55 -28.87
C SER A 857 -19.66 6.34 -28.01
N ASP A 858 -18.37 5.95 -28.04
CA ASP A 858 -17.85 4.84 -27.25
C ASP A 858 -17.73 5.15 -25.75
N LEU A 859 -17.75 6.42 -25.35
CA LEU A 859 -17.66 6.83 -23.95
C LEU A 859 -19.02 7.26 -23.38
N LEU A 860 -19.91 7.83 -24.20
CA LEU A 860 -21.21 8.36 -23.78
C LEU A 860 -21.98 7.44 -22.83
N ASN A 861 -22.33 7.99 -21.66
CA ASN A 861 -23.08 7.32 -20.59
C ASN A 861 -22.40 6.07 -20.01
N LYS A 862 -21.09 5.88 -20.24
CA LYS A 862 -20.29 4.83 -19.62
C LYS A 862 -19.45 5.40 -18.48
N PRO A 863 -19.17 4.61 -17.44
CA PRO A 863 -18.23 5.02 -16.41
C PRO A 863 -16.82 5.14 -17.00
N TYR A 864 -16.02 6.03 -16.41
CA TYR A 864 -14.60 6.14 -16.70
C TYR A 864 -13.87 4.88 -16.22
N SER A 865 -13.01 4.34 -17.08
CA SER A 865 -12.10 3.25 -16.72
C SER A 865 -10.97 3.82 -15.86
N LEU A 866 -10.62 3.16 -14.75
CA LEU A 866 -9.70 3.71 -13.74
C LEU A 866 -8.42 2.87 -13.59
N GLN A 867 -7.81 2.42 -14.70
CA GLN A 867 -6.46 1.86 -14.65
C GLN A 867 -5.47 2.90 -14.11
N ASN A 868 -4.49 2.48 -13.31
CA ASN A 868 -3.48 3.40 -12.78
C ASN A 868 -2.47 3.77 -13.88
N PRO A 869 -2.40 5.05 -14.32
CA PRO A 869 -1.34 5.50 -15.22
C PRO A 869 0.00 5.53 -14.48
N MET A 870 1.10 5.30 -15.20
CA MET A 870 2.42 5.49 -14.64
C MET A 870 2.68 6.96 -14.30
N ILE A 871 3.21 7.25 -13.12
CA ILE A 871 3.49 8.63 -12.71
C ILE A 871 4.65 9.20 -13.53
N ASN A 872 4.47 10.41 -14.06
CA ASN A 872 5.50 11.13 -14.78
C ASN A 872 6.59 11.62 -13.82
N TYR A 873 7.82 11.14 -13.97
CA TYR A 873 8.99 11.66 -13.25
C TYR A 873 10.28 11.14 -13.90
N ALA A 874 11.42 11.32 -13.24
CA ALA A 874 12.69 10.79 -13.72
C ALA A 874 13.47 9.99 -12.66
N LEU A 875 14.18 8.97 -13.12
CA LEU A 875 15.18 8.22 -12.35
C LEU A 875 16.54 8.33 -13.00
N LYS A 876 17.58 8.39 -12.16
CA LYS A 876 18.93 8.14 -12.63
C LYS A 876 19.19 6.64 -12.65
N SER A 877 19.78 6.14 -13.72
CA SER A 877 20.20 4.75 -13.81
C SER A 877 21.35 4.47 -12.85
N VAL A 878 21.42 3.23 -12.38
CA VAL A 878 22.62 2.69 -11.74
C VAL A 878 23.34 1.76 -12.72
N GLU A 879 24.65 1.64 -12.55
CA GLU A 879 25.44 0.64 -13.27
C GLU A 879 25.03 -0.77 -12.82
N GLY A 880 24.80 -1.67 -13.79
CA GLY A 880 24.15 -2.97 -13.60
C GLY A 880 25.01 -4.19 -13.82
#